data_AF-A0A416S7M4-F1
#
_entry.id   AF-A0A416S7M4-F1
#
_cell.length_a   1.000
_cell.length_b   1.000
_cell.length_c   1.000
_cell.angle_alpha   90.00
_cell.angle_beta   90.00
_cell.angle_gamma   90.00
#
_symmetry.space_group_name_H-M   'P 1'
#
loop_
_entity.id
_entity.type
_entity.pdbx_description
1 polymer ?
#
loop_
_entity_poly.entity_id
_entity_poly.type
_entity_poly.pdbx_seq_one_letter_code
_entity_poly.pdbx_strand_id
1 'polypeptide(L)'
;MKPTTKKSTAKLNAAIAPAIRNFKPPEDLTVAEWADRHRRLSPENSAESGPWRTSRTPYLREPMEAFTDPRIRKIVMVAASQVGKSELELNIIGYIIDQDPGSILFVQPSLDDARKFSRLRIAPMIRDSKVLRAKVSDVKSKDSGNTILQKSFPGGMLTITGSNSASALASTPARYILGDERDRWAVSAGAEGDPWALAEARQATFYNAKAVEVSTPTIKGASNIESSYYLGTQERWCHQCPECGEYGEITFDRIHFEHTVAKVRGKKAYKIVGPITWCCPSCGCIVPEEKMRKQPAKWIAENPAAYDEGVRSFWLNAFSSPWTPWEKIALKFLQAKDDPQKLKVVYNTLLGELWEDRGDIADEDTMLARREDYGTNADGSPVEVPEGVLVLTCGVDTQDNRLEYEVVGHGFYGETWGIKKGYIMGKPDTDEVWQQLDDVIDHVYRFKDGKGLRISITCVDSGGHYTQEVYTRCRERKNKRVFAIKGKGGDGIPFVTPPSKVPIKDNKRITCWLYTLGVDAGKETIMSSLKVQEAGPKYCHFPIHESCGYDTYYFNGLLSERLELTQTKRGNQWHWVKIPGHNRNEALDCRNYANAGLKIIDPDMFAVERRLKNVQETPQTKPTQRRKPKPAARNYFDEW
;
A
#
# COMPACT_ATOMS: atom_id res chain seq x y z
N MET A 1 73.32 24.91 32.93
CA MET A 1 72.32 25.01 31.84
C MET A 1 72.00 26.47 31.58
N LYS A 2 72.14 26.96 30.34
CA LYS A 2 71.70 28.33 30.00
C LYS A 2 70.16 28.38 30.05
N PRO A 3 69.55 29.37 30.73
CA PRO A 3 68.09 29.48 30.80
C PRO A 3 67.51 29.74 29.41
N THR A 4 66.43 29.03 29.07
CA THR A 4 65.73 29.15 27.79
C THR A 4 65.23 30.59 27.62
N THR A 5 65.65 31.25 26.54
CA THR A 5 65.21 32.64 26.28
C THR A 5 63.71 32.70 25.99
N LYS A 6 63.04 33.81 26.35
CA LYS A 6 61.60 34.02 26.07
C LYS A 6 61.24 33.78 24.60
N LYS A 7 62.14 34.10 23.66
CA LYS A 7 61.97 33.89 22.21
C LYS A 7 62.00 32.40 21.82
N SER A 8 62.86 31.61 22.45
CA SER A 8 62.92 30.16 22.25
C SER A 8 61.69 29.46 22.83
N THR A 9 61.21 29.88 24.00
CA THR A 9 59.96 29.37 24.60
C THR A 9 58.74 29.69 23.73
N ALA A 10 58.66 30.90 23.17
CA ALA A 10 57.56 31.27 22.26
C ALA A 10 57.54 30.41 20.98
N LYS A 11 58.72 30.12 20.39
CA LYS A 11 58.83 29.23 19.23
C LYS A 11 58.46 27.78 19.56
N LEU A 12 58.90 27.27 20.70
CA LEU A 12 58.54 25.93 21.16
C LEU A 12 57.02 25.82 21.39
N ASN A 13 56.43 26.78 22.11
CA ASN A 13 54.99 26.84 22.34
C ASN A 13 54.20 26.92 21.02
N ALA A 14 54.65 27.71 20.04
CA ALA A 14 54.02 27.77 18.73
C ALA A 14 54.09 26.43 17.97
N ALA A 15 55.18 25.67 18.12
CA ALA A 15 55.36 24.37 17.50
C ALA A 15 54.50 23.26 18.15
N ILE A 16 54.37 23.26 19.48
CA ILE A 16 53.63 22.22 20.22
C ILE A 16 52.15 22.55 20.43
N ALA A 17 51.75 23.82 20.39
CA ALA A 17 50.37 24.24 20.64
C ALA A 17 49.32 23.61 19.69
N PRO A 18 49.60 23.35 18.40
CA PRO A 18 48.69 22.59 17.54
C PRO A 18 48.52 21.15 18.03
N ALA A 19 49.61 20.46 18.39
CA ALA A 19 49.57 19.10 18.91
C ALA A 19 48.80 19.04 20.24
N ILE A 20 49.09 19.94 21.19
CA ILE A 20 48.39 19.99 22.49
C ILE A 20 46.90 20.32 22.33
N ARG A 21 46.54 21.20 21.39
CA ARG A 21 45.12 21.48 21.08
C ARG A 21 44.37 20.24 20.58
N ASN A 22 45.07 19.34 19.88
CA ASN A 22 44.49 18.08 19.39
C ASN A 22 44.40 17.00 20.49
N PHE A 23 45.07 17.18 21.63
CA PHE A 23 44.95 16.29 22.80
C PHE A 23 43.85 16.72 23.78
N LYS A 24 43.23 17.89 23.59
CA LYS A 24 42.09 18.28 24.42
C LYS A 24 40.92 17.35 24.08
N PRO A 25 40.36 16.60 25.06
CA PRO A 25 39.21 15.77 24.79
C PRO A 25 38.05 16.63 24.27
N PRO A 26 37.22 16.08 23.35
CA PRO A 26 36.02 16.76 22.89
C PRO A 26 35.09 17.10 24.06
N GLU A 27 34.19 18.06 23.85
CA GLU A 27 33.22 18.41 24.87
C GLU A 27 32.20 17.27 25.01
N ASP A 28 31.81 16.93 26.23
CA ASP A 28 30.76 15.96 26.49
C ASP A 28 29.40 16.60 26.19
N LEU A 29 28.99 16.52 24.92
CA LEU A 29 27.76 17.12 24.39
C LEU A 29 26.92 16.03 23.73
N THR A 30 25.61 16.12 23.91
CA THR A 30 24.67 15.40 23.04
C THR A 30 24.64 16.04 21.64
N VAL A 31 24.14 15.31 20.63
CA VAL A 31 23.94 15.89 19.28
C VAL A 31 23.02 17.13 19.34
N ALA A 32 21.99 17.11 20.20
CA ALA A 32 21.06 18.20 20.37
C ALA A 32 21.75 19.46 20.92
N GLU A 33 22.55 19.31 21.99
CA GLU A 33 23.30 20.41 22.59
C GLU A 33 24.35 20.97 21.64
N TRP A 34 25.05 20.09 20.92
CA TRP A 34 26.00 20.51 19.89
C TRP A 34 25.31 21.33 18.80
N ALA A 35 24.14 20.87 18.32
CA ALA A 35 23.39 21.57 17.29
C ALA A 35 22.95 22.97 17.78
N ASP A 36 22.38 23.08 18.97
CA ASP A 36 21.95 24.36 19.54
C ASP A 36 23.12 25.36 19.71
N ARG A 37 24.31 24.88 20.05
CA ARG A 37 25.51 25.73 20.22
C ARG A 37 26.15 26.13 18.89
N HIS A 38 26.30 25.19 17.96
CA HIS A 38 27.23 25.33 16.85
C HIS A 38 26.59 25.31 15.46
N ARG A 39 25.44 24.66 15.30
CA ARG A 39 24.79 24.51 14.00
C ARG A 39 24.17 25.83 13.53
N ARG A 40 24.38 26.14 12.24
CA ARG A 40 23.78 27.28 11.55
C ARG A 40 22.98 26.81 10.34
N LEU A 41 21.76 27.31 10.21
CA LEU A 41 20.85 27.09 9.10
C LEU A 41 21.07 28.14 8.02
N SER A 42 21.37 27.69 6.81
CA SER A 42 21.69 28.52 5.66
C SER A 42 20.42 29.17 5.06
N PRO A 43 20.45 30.47 4.69
CA PRO A 43 19.29 31.16 4.10
C PRO A 43 18.74 30.50 2.83
N GLU A 44 19.59 29.83 2.06
CA GLU A 44 19.21 29.18 0.81
C GLU A 44 18.31 27.96 1.01
N ASN A 45 18.30 27.37 2.22
CA ASN A 45 17.60 26.11 2.51
C ASN A 45 16.61 26.20 3.68
N SER A 46 16.51 27.35 4.34
CA SER A 46 15.75 27.47 5.59
C SER A 46 14.98 28.78 5.65
N ALA A 47 13.67 28.68 5.88
CA ALA A 47 12.81 29.84 6.08
C ALA A 47 13.20 30.63 7.35
N GLU A 48 13.70 29.94 8.37
CA GLU A 48 14.25 30.53 9.60
C GLU A 48 15.77 30.35 9.59
N SER A 49 16.50 31.18 8.85
CA SER A 49 17.96 31.15 8.82
C SER A 49 18.58 31.60 10.16
N GLY A 50 19.81 31.16 10.43
CA GLY A 50 20.53 31.52 11.66
C GLY A 50 20.81 30.32 12.57
N PRO A 51 20.84 30.49 13.90
CA PRO A 51 21.10 29.39 14.84
C PRO A 51 20.06 28.29 14.73
N TRP A 52 20.51 27.03 14.68
CA TRP A 52 19.60 25.91 14.96
C TRP A 52 19.03 26.06 16.37
N ARG A 53 17.75 25.69 16.51
CA ARG A 53 17.04 25.71 17.79
C ARG A 53 16.21 24.44 17.91
N THR A 54 16.66 23.50 18.72
CA THR A 54 15.94 22.25 19.03
C THR A 54 14.58 22.54 19.67
N SER A 55 14.41 23.69 20.33
CA SER A 55 13.10 24.13 20.84
C SER A 55 12.04 24.35 19.76
N ARG A 56 12.43 24.55 18.49
CA ARG A 56 11.49 24.62 17.35
C ARG A 56 11.02 23.24 16.93
N THR A 57 11.85 22.21 17.11
CA THR A 57 11.62 20.83 16.72
C THR A 57 11.86 19.88 17.90
N PRO A 58 11.07 20.01 19.00
CA PRO A 58 11.33 19.27 20.24
C PRO A 58 11.33 17.75 20.05
N TYR A 59 10.54 17.24 19.11
CA TYR A 59 10.49 15.83 18.73
C TYR A 59 11.81 15.28 18.16
N LEU A 60 12.74 16.13 17.69
CA LEU A 60 14.07 15.68 17.23
C LEU A 60 15.08 15.55 18.36
N ARG A 61 14.78 16.04 19.58
CA ARG A 61 15.71 15.99 20.71
C ARG A 61 16.09 14.57 21.07
N GLU A 62 15.11 13.73 21.40
CA GLU A 62 15.39 12.35 21.84
C GLU A 62 16.06 11.51 20.74
N PRO A 63 15.67 11.57 19.46
CA PRO A 63 16.44 10.93 18.38
C PRO A 63 17.90 11.39 18.29
N MET A 64 18.16 12.69 18.50
CA MET A 64 19.53 13.24 18.55
C MET A 64 20.31 12.73 19.78
N GLU A 65 19.68 12.67 20.94
CA GLU A 65 20.29 12.18 22.18
C GLU A 65 20.53 10.66 22.16
N ALA A 66 19.63 9.90 21.53
CA ALA A 66 19.80 8.46 21.29
C ALA A 66 21.06 8.16 20.46
N PHE A 67 21.49 9.08 19.58
CA PHE A 67 22.74 8.91 18.84
C PHE A 67 23.95 8.97 19.78
N THR A 68 23.92 9.76 20.84
CA THR A 68 25.02 9.81 21.83
C THR A 68 24.94 8.74 22.91
N ASP A 69 23.81 8.05 23.06
CA ASP A 69 23.68 6.94 24.01
C ASP A 69 24.55 5.74 23.57
N PRO A 70 25.55 5.30 24.35
CA PRO A 70 26.44 4.20 23.97
C PRO A 70 25.74 2.84 23.84
N ARG A 71 24.54 2.66 24.42
CA ARG A 71 23.77 1.40 24.30
C ARG A 71 23.10 1.27 22.94
N ILE A 72 22.85 2.38 22.26
CA ILE A 72 22.11 2.41 21.00
C ILE A 72 23.08 2.24 19.82
N ARG A 73 22.87 1.20 19.02
CA ARG A 73 23.60 0.95 17.77
C ARG A 73 22.80 1.34 16.53
N LYS A 74 21.46 1.36 16.62
CA LYS A 74 20.59 1.64 15.47
C LYS A 74 19.47 2.59 15.84
N ILE A 75 19.25 3.58 14.98
CA ILE A 75 18.16 4.56 15.08
C ILE A 75 17.35 4.54 13.79
N VAL A 76 16.04 4.36 13.93
CA VAL A 76 15.11 4.33 12.79
C VAL A 76 14.10 5.46 12.97
N MET A 77 13.93 6.30 11.96
CA MET A 77 12.91 7.36 11.98
C MET A 77 11.97 7.24 10.77
N VAL A 78 10.75 6.79 11.04
CA VAL A 78 9.63 6.84 10.10
C VAL A 78 8.98 8.22 10.25
N ALA A 79 8.93 9.01 9.19
CA ALA A 79 8.48 10.38 9.33
C ALA A 79 7.80 10.94 8.08
N ALA A 80 6.75 11.75 8.28
CA ALA A 80 6.14 12.54 7.22
C ALA A 80 7.16 13.43 6.51
N SER A 81 6.82 13.91 5.32
CA SER A 81 7.66 14.86 4.59
C SER A 81 7.78 16.19 5.34
N GLN A 82 8.95 16.83 5.27
CA GLN A 82 9.20 18.18 5.81
C GLN A 82 9.03 18.33 7.34
N VAL A 83 9.21 17.26 8.10
CA VAL A 83 9.26 17.32 9.58
C VAL A 83 10.67 17.44 10.15
N GLY A 84 11.71 17.47 9.31
CA GLY A 84 13.11 17.67 9.75
C GLY A 84 13.95 16.40 9.82
N LYS A 85 13.52 15.29 9.21
CA LYS A 85 14.29 14.03 9.14
C LYS A 85 15.71 14.19 8.59
N SER A 86 15.89 14.93 7.49
CA SER A 86 17.24 15.21 6.96
C SER A 86 18.04 16.18 7.83
N GLU A 87 17.38 17.02 8.64
CA GLU A 87 18.08 17.90 9.59
C GLU A 87 18.63 17.10 10.79
N LEU A 88 17.94 16.05 11.23
CA LEU A 88 18.46 15.09 12.20
C LEU A 88 19.79 14.50 11.72
N GLU A 89 19.83 13.97 10.49
CA GLU A 89 21.06 13.40 9.92
C GLU A 89 22.18 14.43 9.76
N LEU A 90 21.85 15.65 9.31
CA LEU A 90 22.82 16.74 9.17
C LEU A 90 23.41 17.15 10.54
N ASN A 91 22.59 17.20 11.59
CA ASN A 91 23.06 17.48 12.94
C ASN A 91 23.99 16.36 13.43
N ILE A 92 23.65 15.10 13.17
CA ILE A 92 24.49 13.93 13.49
C ILE A 92 25.83 14.00 12.74
N ILE A 93 25.82 14.28 11.43
CA ILE A 93 27.05 14.46 10.63
C ILE A 93 27.92 15.58 11.21
N GLY A 94 27.31 16.71 11.54
CA GLY A 94 28.02 17.84 12.13
C GLY A 94 28.65 17.48 13.47
N TYR A 95 27.91 16.80 14.34
CA TYR A 95 28.40 16.29 15.61
C TYR A 95 29.56 15.31 15.42
N ILE A 96 29.46 14.34 14.51
CA ILE A 96 30.55 13.38 14.23
C ILE A 96 31.82 14.12 13.78
N ILE A 97 31.71 15.07 12.85
CA ILE A 97 32.88 15.83 12.36
C ILE A 97 33.56 16.60 13.50
N ASP A 98 32.79 17.11 14.46
CA ASP A 98 33.29 18.01 15.48
C ASP A 98 33.69 17.30 16.78
N GLN A 99 32.88 16.39 17.30
CA GLN A 99 33.02 15.83 18.64
C GLN A 99 33.48 14.36 18.65
N ASP A 100 33.01 13.52 17.71
CA ASP A 100 33.40 12.10 17.65
C ASP A 100 33.83 11.65 16.23
N PRO A 101 34.97 12.15 15.71
CA PRO A 101 35.39 11.91 14.33
C PRO A 101 35.53 10.42 13.99
N GLY A 102 34.98 10.03 12.84
CA GLY A 102 35.10 8.69 12.29
C GLY A 102 34.68 8.65 10.82
N SER A 103 34.82 7.49 10.17
CA SER A 103 34.33 7.30 8.80
C SER A 103 32.81 7.25 8.77
N ILE A 104 32.21 8.09 7.93
CA ILE A 104 30.77 8.20 7.71
C ILE A 104 30.44 7.76 6.28
N LEU A 105 29.52 6.81 6.15
CA LEU A 105 28.89 6.46 4.88
C LEU A 105 27.46 7.01 4.87
N PHE A 106 27.21 8.02 4.04
CA PHE A 106 25.90 8.63 3.86
C PHE A 106 25.29 8.16 2.54
N VAL A 107 24.17 7.46 2.60
CA VAL A 107 23.54 6.80 1.46
C VAL A 107 22.25 7.52 1.09
N GLN A 108 22.12 7.84 -0.19
CA GLN A 108 20.95 8.48 -0.79
C GLN A 108 20.30 7.52 -1.81
N PRO A 109 19.05 7.76 -2.25
CA PRO A 109 18.39 6.89 -3.23
C PRO A 109 19.20 6.67 -4.51
N SER A 110 19.80 7.73 -5.06
CA SER A 110 20.64 7.68 -6.25
C SER A 110 21.93 8.48 -6.10
N LEU A 111 22.90 8.24 -6.99
CA LEU A 111 24.15 9.01 -7.06
C LEU A 111 23.92 10.50 -7.39
N ASP A 112 22.88 10.81 -8.17
CA ASP A 112 22.54 12.20 -8.49
C ASP A 112 21.93 12.92 -7.29
N ASP A 113 21.10 12.24 -6.51
CA ASP A 113 20.58 12.76 -5.24
C ASP A 113 21.71 13.00 -4.25
N ALA A 114 22.67 12.07 -4.15
CA ALA A 114 23.90 12.24 -3.37
C ALA A 114 24.68 13.50 -3.76
N ARG A 115 24.90 13.74 -5.07
CA ARG A 115 25.59 14.95 -5.57
C ARG A 115 24.81 16.23 -5.24
N LYS A 116 23.48 16.22 -5.42
CA LYS A 116 22.62 17.36 -5.11
C LYS A 116 22.61 17.66 -3.61
N PHE A 117 22.40 16.65 -2.78
CA PHE A 117 22.37 16.79 -1.33
C PHE A 117 23.71 17.32 -0.78
N SER A 118 24.83 16.81 -1.29
CA SER A 118 26.16 17.31 -0.91
C SER A 118 26.32 18.81 -1.21
N ARG A 119 25.97 19.23 -2.43
CA ARG A 119 26.12 20.62 -2.87
C ARG A 119 25.15 21.57 -2.18
N LEU A 120 23.90 21.15 -2.02
CA LEU A 120 22.81 22.02 -1.56
C LEU A 120 22.66 22.00 -0.04
N ARG A 121 23.05 20.95 0.67
CA ARG A 121 22.80 20.83 2.13
C ARG A 121 24.07 20.72 2.95
N ILE A 122 24.96 19.77 2.60
CA ILE A 122 26.19 19.52 3.38
C ILE A 122 27.18 20.68 3.22
N ALA A 123 27.45 21.13 1.99
CA ALA A 123 28.41 22.20 1.75
C ALA A 123 28.00 23.53 2.43
N PRO A 124 26.73 24.00 2.35
CA PRO A 124 26.28 25.17 3.10
C PRO A 124 26.34 24.99 4.62
N MET A 125 25.98 23.80 5.15
CA MET A 125 26.10 23.52 6.58
C MET A 125 27.54 23.68 7.09
N ILE A 126 28.50 23.10 6.37
CA ILE A 126 29.93 23.21 6.68
C ILE A 126 30.37 24.66 6.55
N ARG A 127 29.99 25.34 5.46
CA ARG A 127 30.32 26.74 5.20
C ARG A 127 29.86 27.64 6.33
N ASP A 128 28.65 27.48 6.84
CA ASP A 128 28.04 28.45 7.76
C ASP A 128 28.33 28.13 9.24
N SER A 129 28.59 26.87 9.57
CA SER A 129 28.93 26.44 10.94
C SER A 129 30.43 26.59 11.19
N LYS A 130 30.82 27.55 12.04
CA LYS A 130 32.24 27.94 12.26
C LYS A 130 33.15 26.77 12.64
N VAL A 131 32.66 25.85 13.49
CA VAL A 131 33.43 24.69 13.95
C VAL A 131 33.70 23.69 12.82
N LEU A 132 32.71 23.46 11.94
CA LEU A 132 32.84 22.57 10.80
C LEU A 132 33.76 23.14 9.73
N ARG A 133 33.58 24.43 9.39
CA ARG A 133 34.45 25.14 8.44
C ARG A 133 35.92 25.13 8.85
N ALA A 134 36.21 25.09 10.14
CA ALA A 134 37.59 25.03 10.65
C ALA A 134 38.22 23.63 10.51
N LYS A 135 37.41 22.57 10.38
CA LYS A 135 37.85 21.17 10.34
C LYS A 135 37.84 20.56 8.95
N VAL A 136 36.86 20.92 8.12
CA VAL A 136 36.74 20.40 6.75
C VAL A 136 37.53 21.29 5.80
N SER A 137 38.50 20.71 5.09
CA SER A 137 39.36 21.44 4.15
C SER A 137 38.60 21.96 2.92
N ASP A 138 39.03 23.09 2.37
CA ASP A 138 38.45 23.61 1.14
C ASP A 138 38.82 22.74 -0.07
N VAL A 139 37.83 22.49 -0.95
CA VAL A 139 37.94 21.69 -2.19
C VAL A 139 39.05 22.20 -3.13
N LYS A 140 39.48 23.47 -2.98
CA LYS A 140 40.50 24.12 -3.83
C LYS A 140 41.94 23.95 -3.32
N SER A 141 42.15 23.31 -2.17
CA SER A 141 43.51 23.05 -1.67
C SER A 141 44.14 21.90 -2.46
N LYS A 142 45.38 22.09 -2.94
CA LYS A 142 46.12 21.18 -3.83
C LYS A 142 46.35 19.75 -3.27
N ASP A 143 46.08 19.54 -1.98
CA ASP A 143 46.24 18.26 -1.26
C ASP A 143 44.92 17.61 -0.82
N SER A 144 43.75 18.13 -1.21
CA SER A 144 42.50 17.66 -0.60
C SER A 144 41.94 16.40 -1.26
N GLY A 145 41.81 15.32 -0.47
CA GLY A 145 40.87 14.21 -0.72
C GLY A 145 39.39 14.64 -0.66
N ASN A 146 39.08 15.92 -0.97
CA ASN A 146 37.75 16.50 -0.92
C ASN A 146 37.17 16.61 -2.33
N THR A 147 36.17 15.78 -2.61
CA THR A 147 35.36 15.85 -3.83
C THR A 147 33.95 16.34 -3.50
N ILE A 148 33.04 16.30 -4.48
CA ILE A 148 31.63 16.52 -4.18
C ILE A 148 31.08 15.42 -3.28
N LEU A 149 31.51 14.17 -3.48
CA LEU A 149 30.96 13.02 -2.76
C LEU A 149 31.82 12.59 -1.56
N GLN A 150 32.98 13.22 -1.36
CA GLN A 150 33.88 12.92 -0.25
C GLN A 150 34.32 14.20 0.45
N LYS A 151 34.19 14.24 1.77
CA LYS A 151 34.68 15.33 2.64
C LYS A 151 35.57 14.73 3.72
N SER A 152 36.87 14.94 3.62
CA SER A 152 37.89 14.60 4.59
C SER A 152 37.97 15.65 5.70
N PHE A 153 38.15 15.17 6.93
CA PHE A 153 38.33 15.96 8.14
C PHE A 153 39.26 15.22 9.11
N PRO A 154 39.88 15.90 10.09
CA PRO A 154 40.74 15.25 11.06
C PRO A 154 40.04 14.08 11.77
N GLY A 155 40.59 12.87 11.62
CA GLY A 155 40.05 11.65 12.25
C GLY A 155 38.98 10.91 11.44
N GLY A 156 38.58 11.38 10.26
CA GLY A 156 37.55 10.69 9.48
C GLY A 156 37.30 11.23 8.07
N MET A 157 36.32 10.62 7.40
CA MET A 157 35.88 11.03 6.08
C MET A 157 34.39 10.78 5.95
N LEU A 158 33.68 11.73 5.36
CA LEU A 158 32.30 11.61 4.95
C LEU A 158 32.25 11.21 3.47
N THR A 159 31.82 9.98 3.20
CA THR A 159 31.60 9.44 1.85
C THR A 159 30.10 9.40 1.59
N ILE A 160 29.68 9.95 0.46
CA ILE A 160 28.28 10.10 0.05
C ILE A 160 28.05 9.25 -1.20
N THR A 161 27.10 8.32 -1.16
CA THR A 161 26.86 7.37 -2.25
C THR A 161 25.37 7.19 -2.56
N GLY A 162 25.07 6.58 -3.70
CA GLY A 162 23.74 6.14 -4.09
C GLY A 162 23.50 4.67 -3.74
N SER A 163 22.26 4.33 -3.36
CA SER A 163 21.85 2.96 -3.01
C SER A 163 22.03 1.96 -4.16
N ASN A 164 22.07 2.43 -5.41
CA ASN A 164 22.24 1.61 -6.60
C ASN A 164 23.69 1.17 -6.88
N SER A 165 24.68 1.68 -6.13
CA SER A 165 26.10 1.41 -6.38
C SER A 165 26.68 0.43 -5.36
N ALA A 166 26.63 -0.87 -5.68
CA ALA A 166 27.18 -1.92 -4.81
C ALA A 166 28.68 -1.73 -4.53
N SER A 167 29.46 -1.40 -5.56
CA SER A 167 30.90 -1.16 -5.42
C SER A 167 31.21 -0.03 -4.43
N ALA A 168 30.43 1.06 -4.42
CA ALA A 168 30.63 2.17 -3.50
C ALA A 168 30.13 1.87 -2.07
N LEU A 169 29.09 1.04 -1.93
CA LEU A 169 28.62 0.58 -0.61
C LEU A 169 29.60 -0.43 0.01
N ALA A 170 30.24 -1.25 -0.80
CA ALA A 170 31.20 -2.26 -0.37
C ALA A 170 32.64 -1.73 -0.21
N SER A 171 32.98 -0.56 -0.77
CA SER A 171 34.39 -0.17 -0.90
C SER A 171 35.11 0.20 0.39
N THR A 172 34.42 0.77 1.38
CA THR A 172 35.09 1.47 2.49
C THR A 172 34.49 1.12 3.84
N PRO A 173 35.31 0.69 4.82
CA PRO A 173 34.85 0.52 6.21
C PRO A 173 34.29 1.83 6.78
N ALA A 174 33.12 1.76 7.39
CA ALA A 174 32.40 2.91 7.92
C ALA A 174 32.01 2.64 9.37
N ARG A 175 32.40 3.52 10.30
CA ARG A 175 31.92 3.46 11.68
C ARG A 175 30.46 3.92 11.76
N TYR A 176 30.12 4.96 11.01
CA TYR A 176 28.79 5.53 10.97
C TYR A 176 28.13 5.31 9.61
N ILE A 177 26.89 4.83 9.64
CA ILE A 177 26.06 4.68 8.44
C ILE A 177 24.81 5.51 8.64
N LEU A 178 24.50 6.32 7.63
CA LEU A 178 23.34 7.20 7.61
C LEU A 178 22.60 7.00 6.29
N GLY A 179 21.33 6.65 6.34
CA GLY A 179 20.52 6.39 5.16
C GLY A 179 19.28 7.26 5.09
N ASP A 180 19.24 8.16 4.10
CA ASP A 180 18.12 9.06 3.86
C ASP A 180 17.17 8.47 2.80
N GLU A 181 15.87 8.73 2.96
CA GLU A 181 14.82 8.26 2.05
C GLU A 181 14.89 6.74 1.77
N ARG A 182 15.10 5.92 2.82
CA ARG A 182 15.26 4.45 2.74
C ARG A 182 14.25 3.71 1.84
N ASP A 183 12.98 4.09 1.88
CA ASP A 183 11.92 3.50 1.05
C ASP A 183 12.04 3.78 -0.45
N ARG A 184 12.85 4.77 -0.86
CA ARG A 184 13.10 5.09 -2.27
C ARG A 184 14.37 4.46 -2.82
N TRP A 185 15.05 3.64 -2.02
CA TRP A 185 16.28 2.98 -2.43
C TRP A 185 16.01 1.93 -3.51
N ALA A 186 17.05 1.59 -4.26
CA ALA A 186 17.00 0.45 -5.16
C ALA A 186 16.72 -0.83 -4.36
N VAL A 187 15.87 -1.71 -4.91
CA VAL A 187 15.58 -3.02 -4.31
C VAL A 187 16.84 -3.87 -4.17
N SER A 188 17.77 -3.73 -5.13
CA SER A 188 19.07 -4.37 -5.11
C SER A 188 20.15 -3.38 -5.56
N ALA A 189 21.29 -3.36 -4.88
CA ALA A 189 22.48 -2.66 -5.32
C ALA A 189 23.11 -3.47 -6.47
N GLY A 190 22.80 -3.10 -7.71
CA GLY A 190 23.20 -3.92 -8.87
C GLY A 190 22.70 -5.36 -8.74
N ALA A 191 23.61 -6.32 -8.71
CA ALA A 191 23.31 -7.75 -8.54
C ALA A 191 23.65 -8.31 -7.14
N GLU A 192 24.02 -7.45 -6.18
CA GLU A 192 24.60 -7.86 -4.88
C GLU A 192 23.59 -7.88 -3.71
N GLY A 193 22.30 -7.62 -3.97
CA GLY A 193 21.24 -7.71 -2.97
C GLY A 193 20.95 -6.39 -2.25
N ASP A 194 20.37 -6.46 -1.06
CA ASP A 194 19.88 -5.28 -0.31
C ASP A 194 20.99 -4.27 -0.02
N PRO A 195 20.88 -3.02 -0.50
CA PRO A 195 21.90 -1.99 -0.29
C PRO A 195 22.20 -1.70 1.18
N TRP A 196 21.22 -1.84 2.07
CA TRP A 196 21.39 -1.55 3.50
C TRP A 196 22.22 -2.62 4.19
N ALA A 197 21.93 -3.90 3.95
CA ALA A 197 22.76 -5.00 4.45
C ALA A 197 24.22 -4.89 3.99
N LEU A 198 24.46 -4.49 2.74
CA LEU A 198 25.82 -4.25 2.22
C LEU A 198 26.52 -3.11 2.97
N ALA A 199 25.79 -2.03 3.26
CA ALA A 199 26.30 -0.93 4.05
C ALA A 199 26.61 -1.39 5.49
N GLU A 200 25.66 -2.01 6.20
CA GLU A 200 25.85 -2.48 7.59
C GLU A 200 27.04 -3.44 7.73
N ALA A 201 27.32 -4.26 6.70
CA ALA A 201 28.51 -5.12 6.69
C ALA A 201 29.84 -4.33 6.79
N ARG A 202 29.86 -3.02 6.47
CA ARG A 202 31.05 -2.15 6.62
C ARG A 202 31.34 -1.76 8.06
N GLN A 203 30.40 -1.98 8.99
CA GLN A 203 30.55 -1.68 10.41
C GLN A 203 31.23 -2.79 11.22
N ALA A 204 31.42 -3.98 10.64
CA ALA A 204 31.84 -5.19 11.37
C ALA A 204 33.14 -5.03 12.20
N THR A 205 34.05 -4.15 11.81
CA THR A 205 35.33 -3.91 12.50
C THR A 205 35.26 -2.89 13.64
N PHE A 206 34.11 -2.23 13.86
CA PHE A 206 33.96 -1.14 14.83
C PHE A 206 33.00 -1.53 15.96
N TYR A 207 33.52 -1.66 17.18
CA TYR A 207 32.70 -2.02 18.36
C TYR A 207 31.67 -0.95 18.74
N ASN A 208 31.92 0.31 18.37
CA ASN A 208 31.10 1.49 18.64
C ASN A 208 30.50 2.08 17.36
N ALA A 209 30.14 1.20 16.42
CA ALA A 209 29.43 1.58 15.20
C ALA A 209 27.99 2.02 15.48
N LYS A 210 27.48 2.96 14.69
CA LYS A 210 26.08 3.41 14.77
C LYS A 210 25.48 3.56 13.38
N ALA A 211 24.27 3.03 13.20
CA ALA A 211 23.48 3.15 11.98
C ALA A 211 22.24 4.00 12.23
N VAL A 212 21.93 4.91 11.31
CA VAL A 212 20.71 5.73 11.33
C VAL A 212 20.04 5.63 9.99
N GLU A 213 18.75 5.32 9.97
CA GLU A 213 17.94 5.36 8.75
C GLU A 213 16.70 6.20 8.98
N VAL A 214 16.39 7.03 7.98
CA VAL A 214 15.19 7.87 7.99
C VAL A 214 14.45 7.70 6.69
N SER A 215 13.11 7.70 6.74
CA SER A 215 12.31 7.71 5.53
C SER A 215 10.90 8.18 5.73
N THR A 216 10.26 8.52 4.62
CA THR A 216 8.81 8.68 4.57
C THR A 216 8.23 7.34 4.13
N PRO A 217 7.31 6.74 4.91
CA PRO A 217 6.80 5.42 4.61
C PRO A 217 6.00 5.43 3.32
N THR A 218 6.06 4.34 2.57
CA THR A 218 5.40 4.19 1.28
C THR A 218 4.24 3.21 1.35
N ILE A 219 4.42 1.96 0.94
CA ILE A 219 3.36 0.96 0.84
C ILE A 219 3.51 -0.04 1.99
N LYS A 220 2.41 -0.35 2.69
CA LYS A 220 2.45 -1.35 3.77
C LYS A 220 2.94 -2.70 3.27
N GLY A 221 3.83 -3.34 4.02
CA GLY A 221 4.40 -4.64 3.67
C GLY A 221 5.47 -4.60 2.57
N ALA A 222 5.69 -3.45 1.92
CA ALA A 222 6.79 -3.22 0.99
C ALA A 222 7.74 -2.09 1.46
N SER A 223 7.39 -1.40 2.55
CA SER A 223 8.18 -0.34 3.14
C SER A 223 9.35 -0.93 3.93
N ASN A 224 10.57 -0.58 3.52
CA ASN A 224 11.78 -1.04 4.19
C ASN A 224 11.94 -0.35 5.55
N ILE A 225 11.60 0.95 5.64
CA ILE A 225 11.68 1.69 6.90
C ILE A 225 10.67 1.16 7.92
N GLU A 226 9.49 0.70 7.47
CA GLU A 226 8.49 0.03 8.32
C GLU A 226 9.09 -1.23 8.97
N SER A 227 9.72 -2.08 8.14
CA SER A 227 10.34 -3.32 8.62
C SER A 227 11.41 -3.04 9.68
N SER A 228 12.25 -2.02 9.46
CA SER A 228 13.24 -1.56 10.43
C SER A 228 12.61 -0.98 11.70
N TYR A 229 11.47 -0.29 11.59
CA TYR A 229 10.79 0.33 12.74
C TYR A 229 10.31 -0.72 13.74
N TYR A 230 9.72 -1.81 13.25
CA TYR A 230 9.20 -2.88 14.12
C TYR A 230 10.28 -3.65 14.87
N LEU A 231 11.54 -3.60 14.43
CA LEU A 231 12.68 -4.17 15.16
C LEU A 231 13.13 -3.30 16.36
N GLY A 232 12.65 -2.07 16.48
CA GLY A 232 13.05 -1.12 17.51
C GLY A 232 12.03 -0.92 18.62
N THR A 233 12.19 0.18 19.37
CA THR A 233 11.34 0.57 20.51
C THR A 233 9.92 0.98 20.17
N GLN A 234 9.64 1.23 18.89
CA GLN A 234 8.34 1.59 18.36
C GLN A 234 7.72 2.80 19.07
N GLU A 235 8.46 3.92 19.07
CA GLU A 235 8.06 5.12 19.78
C GLU A 235 7.15 6.04 18.96
N ARG A 236 6.07 6.50 19.59
CA ARG A 236 5.12 7.50 19.05
C ARG A 236 5.26 8.84 19.78
N TRP A 237 5.13 9.95 19.04
CA TRP A 237 5.20 11.28 19.61
C TRP A 237 3.84 11.71 20.19
N CYS A 238 3.73 11.66 21.52
CA CYS A 238 2.47 11.86 22.24
C CYS A 238 2.44 13.20 22.97
N HIS A 239 1.29 13.87 22.93
CA HIS A 239 1.04 15.13 23.64
C HIS A 239 0.18 14.88 24.87
N GLN A 240 0.45 15.62 25.94
CA GLN A 240 -0.34 15.55 27.16
C GLN A 240 -1.71 16.19 26.97
N CYS A 241 -2.76 15.49 27.37
CA CYS A 241 -4.11 16.04 27.43
C CYS A 241 -4.19 17.09 28.56
N PRO A 242 -4.68 18.32 28.28
CA PRO A 242 -4.80 19.36 29.30
C PRO A 242 -5.88 19.10 30.35
N GLU A 243 -6.83 18.20 30.07
CA GLU A 243 -7.95 17.91 30.98
C GLU A 243 -7.65 16.70 31.87
N CYS A 244 -7.27 15.55 31.29
CA CYS A 244 -7.02 14.32 32.07
C CYS A 244 -5.54 14.04 32.34
N GLY A 245 -4.61 14.79 31.75
CA GLY A 245 -3.17 14.61 31.96
C GLY A 245 -2.55 13.39 31.24
N GLU A 246 -3.36 12.55 30.60
CA GLU A 246 -2.89 11.38 29.83
C GLU A 246 -2.25 11.78 28.51
N TYR A 247 -1.28 10.97 28.06
CA TYR A 247 -0.57 11.21 26.81
C TYR A 247 -1.23 10.47 25.64
N GLY A 248 -1.44 11.16 24.52
CA GLY A 248 -1.98 10.55 23.31
C GLY A 248 -1.31 11.07 22.04
N GLU A 249 -1.21 10.22 21.03
CA GLU A 249 -0.78 10.61 19.69
C GLU A 249 -1.89 11.43 18.99
N ILE A 250 -1.45 12.42 18.21
CA ILE A 250 -2.34 13.21 17.36
C ILE A 250 -2.46 12.51 16.00
N THR A 251 -3.47 11.67 15.85
CA THR A 251 -3.78 10.95 14.60
C THR A 251 -4.91 11.63 13.84
N PHE A 252 -4.98 11.43 12.52
CA PHE A 252 -5.99 12.06 11.67
C PHE A 252 -7.42 11.70 12.11
N ASP A 253 -7.66 10.44 12.52
CA ASP A 253 -8.98 9.95 12.94
C ASP A 253 -9.55 10.68 14.17
N ARG A 254 -8.69 11.34 14.94
CA ARG A 254 -9.08 12.10 16.14
C ARG A 254 -9.11 13.61 15.90
N ILE A 255 -8.85 14.05 14.68
CA ILE A 255 -8.91 15.45 14.26
C ILE A 255 -10.33 15.77 13.76
N HIS A 256 -11.00 16.68 14.46
CA HIS A 256 -12.35 17.14 14.16
C HIS A 256 -12.32 18.53 13.54
N PHE A 257 -13.02 18.68 12.42
CA PHE A 257 -13.14 19.94 11.69
C PHE A 257 -14.44 19.97 10.91
N GLU A 258 -15.07 21.15 10.85
CA GLU A 258 -16.20 21.38 9.96
C GLU A 258 -15.72 21.95 8.64
N HIS A 259 -16.42 21.63 7.54
CA HIS A 259 -16.06 22.16 6.24
C HIS A 259 -17.29 22.47 5.39
N THR A 260 -17.13 23.45 4.50
CA THR A 260 -18.10 23.81 3.49
C THR A 260 -17.55 23.49 2.10
N VAL A 261 -18.47 23.17 1.18
CA VAL A 261 -18.14 22.82 -0.21
C VAL A 261 -18.82 23.82 -1.13
N ALA A 262 -18.04 24.65 -1.81
CA ALA A 262 -18.54 25.50 -2.88
C ALA A 262 -18.22 24.87 -4.23
N LYS A 263 -19.17 24.88 -5.18
CA LYS A 263 -18.89 24.51 -6.56
C LYS A 263 -18.63 25.77 -7.37
N VAL A 264 -17.38 26.00 -7.74
CA VAL A 264 -16.99 27.13 -8.60
C VAL A 264 -16.58 26.56 -9.96
N ARG A 265 -17.33 26.91 -11.01
CA ARG A 265 -17.09 26.43 -12.39
C ARG A 265 -16.99 24.90 -12.50
N GLY A 266 -17.87 24.18 -11.79
CA GLY A 266 -17.92 22.72 -11.81
C GLY A 266 -16.85 22.01 -10.97
N LYS A 267 -15.92 22.73 -10.33
CA LYS A 267 -14.92 22.15 -9.42
C LYS A 267 -15.32 22.37 -7.96
N LYS A 268 -15.16 21.33 -7.13
CA LYS A 268 -15.36 21.43 -5.67
C LYS A 268 -14.22 22.26 -5.07
N ALA A 269 -14.56 23.30 -4.34
CA ALA A 269 -13.65 24.08 -3.50
C ALA A 269 -14.04 23.87 -2.04
N TYR A 270 -13.12 23.29 -1.27
CA TYR A 270 -13.30 23.02 0.15
C TYR A 270 -12.79 24.20 0.97
N LYS A 271 -13.53 24.57 2.02
CA LYS A 271 -13.09 25.55 3.02
C LYS A 271 -13.43 25.02 4.41
N ILE A 272 -12.45 25.03 5.31
CA ILE A 272 -12.66 24.68 6.71
C ILE A 272 -13.37 25.83 7.42
N VAL A 273 -14.36 25.51 8.24
CA VAL A 273 -15.14 26.46 9.03
C VAL A 273 -14.96 26.11 10.50
N GLY A 274 -14.74 27.13 11.33
CA GLY A 274 -14.49 26.92 12.76
C GLY A 274 -13.07 26.40 13.08
N PRO A 275 -12.80 26.14 14.37
CA PRO A 275 -11.49 25.67 14.82
C PRO A 275 -11.30 24.18 14.49
N ILE A 276 -10.06 23.81 14.19
CA ILE A 276 -9.66 22.40 14.11
C ILE A 276 -9.25 21.94 15.49
N THR A 277 -9.77 20.79 15.88
CA THR A 277 -9.64 20.28 17.24
C THR A 277 -9.20 18.82 17.24
N TRP A 278 -8.55 18.41 18.31
CA TRP A 278 -8.17 17.03 18.57
C TRP A 278 -9.01 16.47 19.72
N CYS A 279 -9.46 15.22 19.57
CA CYS A 279 -10.23 14.50 20.58
C CYS A 279 -9.35 13.49 21.33
N CYS A 280 -9.24 13.66 22.65
CA CYS A 280 -8.39 12.82 23.48
C CYS A 280 -8.84 11.34 23.49
N PRO A 281 -7.91 10.36 23.38
CA PRO A 281 -8.21 8.93 23.51
C PRO A 281 -8.76 8.49 24.85
N SER A 282 -8.34 9.11 25.94
CA SER A 282 -8.68 8.64 27.28
C SER A 282 -9.97 9.25 27.80
N CYS A 283 -10.16 10.57 27.64
CA CYS A 283 -11.29 11.30 28.22
C CYS A 283 -12.27 11.91 27.21
N GLY A 284 -11.98 11.85 25.90
CA GLY A 284 -12.85 12.40 24.85
C GLY A 284 -12.92 13.93 24.81
N CYS A 285 -12.08 14.65 25.57
CA CYS A 285 -12.07 16.11 25.53
C CYS A 285 -11.64 16.64 24.15
N ILE A 286 -12.22 17.77 23.74
CA ILE A 286 -11.95 18.40 22.44
C ILE A 286 -11.04 19.61 22.68
N VAL A 287 -9.86 19.60 22.06
CA VAL A 287 -8.83 20.62 22.30
C VAL A 287 -8.38 21.26 20.98
N PRO A 288 -8.40 22.60 20.84
CA PRO A 288 -7.90 23.28 19.65
C PRO A 288 -6.39 23.14 19.44
N GLU A 289 -5.94 23.22 18.18
CA GLU A 289 -4.54 23.15 17.77
C GLU A 289 -3.61 24.06 18.62
N GLU A 290 -3.99 25.33 18.82
CA GLU A 290 -3.17 26.29 19.57
C GLU A 290 -2.94 25.89 21.03
N LYS A 291 -3.92 25.25 21.67
CA LYS A 291 -3.81 24.75 23.05
C LYS A 291 -2.98 23.47 23.08
N MET A 292 -3.17 22.57 22.11
CA MET A 292 -2.41 21.32 22.00
C MET A 292 -0.91 21.54 21.74
N ARG A 293 -0.55 22.46 20.84
CA ARG A 293 0.86 22.76 20.52
C ARG A 293 1.68 23.29 21.69
N LYS A 294 1.02 23.78 22.75
CA LYS A 294 1.65 24.27 23.98
C LYS A 294 1.77 23.19 25.06
N GLN A 295 1.13 22.04 24.88
CA GLN A 295 1.18 20.97 25.87
C GLN A 295 2.55 20.28 25.86
N PRO A 296 2.99 19.75 27.01
CA PRO A 296 4.14 18.87 27.06
C PRO A 296 3.95 17.68 26.12
N ALA A 297 5.02 17.29 25.44
CA ALA A 297 5.02 16.14 24.55
C ALA A 297 6.31 15.33 24.73
N LYS A 298 6.21 14.03 24.50
CA LYS A 298 7.31 13.07 24.68
C LYS A 298 7.13 11.86 23.76
N TRP A 299 8.21 11.14 23.54
CA TRP A 299 8.15 9.84 22.90
C TRP A 299 7.65 8.77 23.89
N ILE A 300 6.75 7.90 23.44
CA ILE A 300 6.23 6.76 24.22
C ILE A 300 6.49 5.49 23.43
N ALA A 301 7.27 4.58 24.02
CA ALA A 301 7.65 3.30 23.43
C ALA A 301 6.55 2.26 23.61
N GLU A 302 6.15 1.61 22.51
CA GLU A 302 5.27 0.44 22.53
C GLU A 302 6.05 -0.85 22.79
N ASN A 303 7.33 -0.90 22.39
CA ASN A 303 8.23 -2.03 22.60
C ASN A 303 9.50 -1.62 23.38
N PRO A 304 9.40 -1.29 24.68
CA PRO A 304 10.54 -0.79 25.45
C PRO A 304 11.72 -1.77 25.53
N ALA A 305 11.50 -3.09 25.35
CA ALA A 305 12.53 -4.11 25.43
C ALA A 305 13.61 -3.98 24.33
N ALA A 306 13.27 -3.46 23.15
CA ALA A 306 14.23 -3.28 22.06
C ALA A 306 15.34 -2.25 22.38
N TYR A 307 15.16 -1.44 23.43
CA TYR A 307 16.23 -0.59 23.95
C TYR A 307 17.46 -1.40 24.36
N ASP A 308 17.26 -2.55 25.00
CA ASP A 308 18.35 -3.43 25.46
C ASP A 308 19.04 -4.14 24.27
N GLU A 309 18.33 -4.29 23.15
CA GLU A 309 18.90 -4.75 21.88
C GLU A 309 19.64 -3.64 21.11
N GLY A 310 19.64 -2.42 21.65
CA GLY A 310 20.32 -1.25 21.12
C GLY A 310 19.64 -0.63 19.90
N VAL A 311 18.33 -0.82 19.72
CA VAL A 311 17.57 -0.28 18.58
C VAL A 311 16.47 0.65 19.07
N ARG A 312 16.60 1.95 18.77
CA ARG A 312 15.53 2.95 18.99
C ARG A 312 14.81 3.20 17.67
N SER A 313 13.48 3.17 17.67
CA SER A 313 12.69 3.50 16.49
C SER A 313 11.59 4.50 16.82
N PHE A 314 11.40 5.47 15.93
CA PHE A 314 10.54 6.64 16.13
C PHE A 314 9.61 6.82 14.93
N TRP A 315 8.34 7.15 15.20
CA TRP A 315 7.37 7.43 14.14
C TRP A 315 6.70 8.80 14.32
N LEU A 316 6.82 9.66 13.31
CA LEU A 316 6.38 11.05 13.37
C LEU A 316 5.46 11.45 12.21
N ASN A 317 4.26 11.93 12.54
CA ASN A 317 3.35 12.52 11.58
C ASN A 317 3.53 14.05 11.43
N ALA A 318 2.95 14.66 10.39
CA ALA A 318 3.09 16.10 10.13
C ALA A 318 2.29 16.99 11.10
N PHE A 319 1.35 16.46 11.89
CA PHE A 319 0.59 17.26 12.87
C PHE A 319 1.49 17.84 13.96
N SER A 320 2.62 17.18 14.23
CA SER A 320 3.65 17.63 15.16
C SER A 320 4.54 18.75 14.60
N SER A 321 4.52 18.98 13.28
CA SER A 321 5.36 19.98 12.63
C SER A 321 4.97 21.41 13.03
N PRO A 322 5.92 22.27 13.43
CA PRO A 322 5.63 23.68 13.76
C PRO A 322 5.31 24.53 12.51
N TRP A 323 5.62 24.04 11.30
CA TRP A 323 5.48 24.79 10.04
C TRP A 323 4.21 24.45 9.26
N THR A 324 3.53 23.37 9.63
CA THR A 324 2.33 22.89 8.94
C THR A 324 1.13 23.02 9.87
N PRO A 325 0.24 24.00 9.63
CA PRO A 325 -1.03 24.10 10.35
C PRO A 325 -1.90 22.87 10.09
N TRP A 326 -2.70 22.45 11.08
CA TRP A 326 -3.60 21.30 10.92
C TRP A 326 -4.62 21.54 9.81
N GLU A 327 -5.01 22.80 9.59
CA GLU A 327 -5.92 23.22 8.51
C GLU A 327 -5.39 22.87 7.13
N LYS A 328 -4.09 23.04 6.93
CA LYS A 328 -3.44 22.70 5.66
C LYS A 328 -3.46 21.19 5.40
N ILE A 329 -3.31 20.37 6.45
CA ILE A 329 -3.35 18.90 6.36
C ILE A 329 -4.78 18.46 6.02
N ALA A 330 -5.77 18.94 6.76
CA ALA A 330 -7.18 18.62 6.55
C ALA A 330 -7.69 19.08 5.16
N LEU A 331 -7.32 20.28 4.70
CA LEU A 331 -7.67 20.75 3.35
C LEU A 331 -7.06 19.87 2.25
N LYS A 332 -5.79 19.48 2.37
CA LYS A 332 -5.15 18.58 1.41
C LYS A 332 -5.83 17.21 1.39
N PHE A 333 -6.22 16.68 2.55
CA PHE A 333 -7.00 15.45 2.64
C PHE A 333 -8.36 15.59 1.92
N LEU A 334 -9.14 16.64 2.19
CA LEU A 334 -10.43 16.87 1.53
C LEU A 334 -10.33 17.01 0.01
N GLN A 335 -9.25 17.62 -0.49
CA GLN A 335 -8.98 17.75 -1.92
C GLN A 335 -8.56 16.44 -2.58
N ALA A 336 -8.01 15.51 -1.79
CA ALA A 336 -7.49 14.24 -2.25
C ALA A 336 -8.44 13.06 -2.04
N LYS A 337 -9.45 13.18 -1.16
CA LYS A 337 -10.32 12.07 -0.71
C LYS A 337 -11.01 11.30 -1.83
N ASP A 338 -11.33 11.97 -2.94
CA ASP A 338 -12.05 11.39 -4.09
C ASP A 338 -11.08 10.80 -5.15
N ASP A 339 -9.75 10.86 -4.93
CA ASP A 339 -8.71 10.43 -5.88
C ASP A 339 -7.64 9.60 -5.15
N PRO A 340 -7.62 8.26 -5.33
CA PRO A 340 -6.71 7.36 -4.62
C PRO A 340 -5.22 7.73 -4.79
N GLN A 341 -4.81 8.20 -5.97
CA GLN A 341 -3.41 8.58 -6.20
C GLN A 341 -3.04 9.86 -5.43
N LYS A 342 -3.96 10.83 -5.35
CA LYS A 342 -3.76 12.02 -4.52
C LYS A 342 -3.82 11.67 -3.04
N LEU A 343 -4.71 10.75 -2.64
CA LEU A 343 -4.87 10.34 -1.25
C LEU A 343 -3.63 9.61 -0.75
N LYS A 344 -3.03 8.75 -1.58
CA LYS A 344 -1.73 8.12 -1.32
C LYS A 344 -0.65 9.14 -0.95
N VAL A 345 -0.55 10.23 -1.72
CA VAL A 345 0.40 11.30 -1.43
C VAL A 345 0.13 11.92 -0.06
N VAL A 346 -1.14 12.15 0.31
CA VAL A 346 -1.52 12.71 1.63
C VAL A 346 -1.14 11.75 2.76
N TYR A 347 -1.49 10.47 2.66
CA TYR A 347 -1.19 9.45 3.67
C TYR A 347 0.31 9.35 3.93
N ASN A 348 1.10 9.11 2.88
CA ASN A 348 2.54 8.93 3.03
C ASN A 348 3.24 10.23 3.47
N THR A 349 2.95 11.35 2.79
CA THR A 349 3.77 12.56 2.96
C THR A 349 3.32 13.48 4.09
N LEU A 350 2.07 13.40 4.55
CA LEU A 350 1.55 14.26 5.64
C LEU A 350 1.20 13.44 6.87
N LEU A 351 0.38 12.40 6.72
CA LEU A 351 0.04 11.56 7.88
C LEU A 351 1.27 10.77 8.33
N GLY A 352 2.23 10.55 7.43
CA GLY A 352 3.37 9.68 7.72
C GLY A 352 2.91 8.25 7.89
N GLU A 353 1.77 7.88 7.32
CA GLU A 353 1.18 6.56 7.42
C GLU A 353 1.50 5.75 6.18
N LEU A 354 1.52 4.44 6.34
CA LEU A 354 1.67 3.53 5.23
C LEU A 354 0.42 3.59 4.35
N TRP A 355 0.65 3.67 3.06
CA TRP A 355 -0.43 3.52 2.10
C TRP A 355 -0.67 2.04 1.91
N GLU A 356 -1.79 1.59 2.42
CA GLU A 356 -2.42 0.41 1.88
C GLU A 356 -3.28 0.88 0.71
N ASP A 357 -3.11 0.28 -0.46
CA ASP A 357 -4.12 0.40 -1.52
C ASP A 357 -5.33 -0.40 -1.04
N ARG A 358 -6.01 0.16 -0.04
CA ARG A 358 -7.35 -0.22 0.37
C ARG A 358 -8.22 0.31 -0.74
N GLY A 359 -8.21 -0.37 -1.88
CA GLY A 359 -9.27 -0.22 -2.84
C GLY A 359 -10.55 -0.77 -2.21
N ASP A 360 -11.11 -0.12 -1.18
CA ASP A 360 -12.26 -0.50 -0.35
C ASP A 360 -12.72 -1.94 -0.53
N ILE A 361 -11.85 -2.90 -0.26
CA ILE A 361 -12.22 -4.29 -0.16
C ILE A 361 -12.24 -4.53 1.33
N ALA A 362 -13.43 -4.84 1.85
CA ALA A 362 -13.60 -5.36 3.20
C ALA A 362 -12.52 -6.43 3.44
N ASP A 363 -11.74 -6.28 4.52
CA ASP A 363 -10.75 -7.29 4.88
C ASP A 363 -11.43 -8.66 5.11
N GLU A 364 -10.64 -9.73 5.13
CA GLU A 364 -11.17 -11.09 5.27
C GLU A 364 -12.09 -11.22 6.49
N ASP A 365 -11.73 -10.57 7.59
CA ASP A 365 -12.49 -10.54 8.83
C ASP A 365 -13.82 -9.79 8.69
N THR A 366 -13.84 -8.66 7.98
CA THR A 366 -15.05 -7.91 7.66
C THR A 366 -15.96 -8.74 6.75
N MET A 367 -15.41 -9.45 5.76
CA MET A 367 -16.21 -10.31 4.88
C MET A 367 -16.77 -11.53 5.63
N LEU A 368 -16.00 -12.10 6.56
CA LEU A 368 -16.46 -13.17 7.45
C LEU A 368 -17.58 -12.70 8.38
N ALA A 369 -17.49 -11.48 8.89
CA ALA A 369 -18.50 -10.86 9.75
C ALA A 369 -19.77 -10.46 8.99
N ARG A 370 -19.66 -10.19 7.69
CA ARG A 370 -20.78 -9.88 6.78
C ARG A 370 -21.58 -11.11 6.33
N ARG A 371 -21.20 -12.32 6.75
CA ARG A 371 -21.99 -13.52 6.45
C ARG A 371 -23.34 -13.45 7.16
N GLU A 372 -24.36 -13.89 6.45
CA GLU A 372 -25.76 -13.78 6.85
C GLU A 372 -26.36 -15.18 7.04
N ASP A 373 -27.28 -15.28 7.97
CA ASP A 373 -28.12 -16.47 8.11
C ASP A 373 -29.30 -16.37 7.13
N TYR A 374 -29.34 -17.25 6.14
CA TYR A 374 -30.44 -17.33 5.17
C TYR A 374 -31.70 -18.01 5.76
N GLY A 375 -31.60 -18.53 6.98
CA GLY A 375 -32.67 -19.15 7.74
C GLY A 375 -32.64 -20.68 7.67
N THR A 376 -33.53 -21.30 8.46
CA THR A 376 -33.67 -22.76 8.56
C THR A 376 -35.07 -23.20 8.13
N ASN A 377 -35.14 -24.32 7.41
CA ASN A 377 -36.37 -25.02 7.04
C ASN A 377 -37.00 -25.71 8.25
N ALA A 378 -38.27 -26.14 8.11
CA ALA A 378 -39.03 -26.81 9.18
C ALA A 378 -38.43 -28.17 9.61
N ASP A 379 -37.60 -28.79 8.77
CA ASP A 379 -36.90 -30.05 9.03
C ASP A 379 -35.52 -29.85 9.68
N GLY A 380 -35.13 -28.61 9.99
CA GLY A 380 -33.84 -28.27 10.57
C GLY A 380 -32.70 -28.11 9.55
N SER A 381 -32.96 -28.30 8.25
CA SER A 381 -31.98 -28.03 7.19
C SER A 381 -31.87 -26.53 6.88
N PRO A 382 -30.68 -26.01 6.50
CA PRO A 382 -30.54 -24.61 6.11
C PRO A 382 -31.31 -24.31 4.81
N VAL A 383 -31.85 -23.09 4.69
CA VAL A 383 -32.47 -22.62 3.43
C VAL A 383 -31.37 -22.46 2.38
N GLU A 384 -31.47 -23.20 1.28
CA GLU A 384 -30.45 -23.18 0.22
C GLU A 384 -30.52 -21.92 -0.63
N VAL A 385 -31.75 -21.46 -0.94
CA VAL A 385 -31.97 -20.28 -1.79
C VAL A 385 -32.73 -19.22 -1.00
N PRO A 386 -32.09 -18.09 -0.66
CA PRO A 386 -32.75 -16.98 0.05
C PRO A 386 -33.72 -16.22 -0.86
N GLU A 387 -34.63 -15.46 -0.24
CA GLU A 387 -35.53 -14.56 -0.97
C GLU A 387 -34.74 -13.50 -1.77
N GLY A 388 -35.17 -13.19 -2.99
CA GLY A 388 -34.49 -12.23 -3.88
C GLY A 388 -33.70 -12.89 -5.02
N VAL A 389 -33.30 -14.16 -4.86
CA VAL A 389 -32.64 -14.92 -5.94
C VAL A 389 -33.65 -15.28 -7.03
N LEU A 390 -33.28 -15.03 -8.28
CA LEU A 390 -34.10 -15.34 -9.45
C LEU A 390 -33.46 -16.40 -10.34
N VAL A 391 -32.14 -16.41 -10.44
CA VAL A 391 -31.38 -17.26 -11.37
C VAL A 391 -30.14 -17.82 -10.67
N LEU A 392 -29.85 -19.10 -10.88
CA LEU A 392 -28.62 -19.75 -10.41
C LEU A 392 -27.65 -19.99 -11.56
N THR A 393 -26.37 -19.73 -11.32
CA THR A 393 -25.26 -20.02 -12.25
C THR A 393 -24.13 -20.71 -11.52
N CYS A 394 -23.33 -21.51 -12.22
CA CYS A 394 -22.18 -22.18 -11.64
C CYS A 394 -20.89 -21.84 -12.40
N GLY A 395 -19.83 -21.50 -11.67
CA GLY A 395 -18.48 -21.33 -12.20
C GLY A 395 -17.59 -22.45 -11.68
N VAL A 396 -16.82 -23.08 -12.58
CA VAL A 396 -15.94 -24.21 -12.25
C VAL A 396 -14.53 -23.90 -12.74
N ASP A 397 -13.58 -23.96 -11.82
CA ASP A 397 -12.15 -23.82 -12.10
C ASP A 397 -11.46 -25.20 -12.12
N THR A 398 -10.65 -25.43 -13.13
CA THR A 398 -10.04 -26.74 -13.40
C THR A 398 -8.58 -26.75 -12.94
N GLN A 399 -8.27 -27.55 -11.92
CA GLN A 399 -6.91 -27.75 -11.41
C GLN A 399 -6.42 -29.17 -11.71
N ASP A 400 -5.11 -29.40 -11.63
CA ASP A 400 -4.51 -30.70 -11.99
C ASP A 400 -5.01 -31.88 -11.13
N ASN A 401 -5.52 -31.61 -9.93
CA ASN A 401 -5.93 -32.62 -8.95
C ASN A 401 -7.36 -32.45 -8.40
N ARG A 402 -8.12 -31.46 -8.87
CA ARG A 402 -9.48 -31.17 -8.40
C ARG A 402 -10.25 -30.27 -9.35
N LEU A 403 -11.58 -30.25 -9.21
CA LEU A 403 -12.44 -29.17 -9.70
C LEU A 403 -12.92 -28.34 -8.51
N GLU A 404 -12.71 -27.02 -8.56
CA GLU A 404 -13.35 -26.10 -7.61
C GLU A 404 -14.57 -25.49 -8.27
N TYR A 405 -15.68 -25.39 -7.52
CA TYR A 405 -16.91 -24.83 -8.05
C TYR A 405 -17.55 -23.85 -7.08
N GLU A 406 -18.24 -22.87 -7.65
CA GLU A 406 -19.12 -21.98 -6.92
C GLU A 406 -20.47 -21.82 -7.62
N VAL A 407 -21.55 -22.00 -6.85
CA VAL A 407 -22.92 -21.71 -7.25
C VAL A 407 -23.31 -20.33 -6.71
N VAL A 408 -23.70 -19.43 -7.61
CA VAL A 408 -24.09 -18.05 -7.32
C VAL A 408 -25.53 -17.82 -7.74
N GLY A 409 -26.32 -17.26 -6.84
CA GLY A 409 -27.66 -16.75 -7.10
C GLY A 409 -27.63 -15.28 -7.51
N HIS A 410 -28.47 -14.91 -8.47
CA HIS A 410 -28.56 -13.56 -9.03
C HIS A 410 -29.96 -13.00 -8.85
N GLY A 411 -30.03 -11.76 -8.37
CA GLY A 411 -31.26 -10.99 -8.22
C GLY A 411 -31.27 -9.73 -9.09
N PHE A 412 -32.14 -8.79 -8.74
CA PHE A 412 -32.24 -7.53 -9.49
C PHE A 412 -31.00 -6.64 -9.29
N TYR A 413 -30.78 -5.76 -10.26
CA TYR A 413 -29.77 -4.69 -10.19
C TYR A 413 -28.33 -5.16 -9.88
N GLY A 414 -28.01 -6.42 -10.16
CA GLY A 414 -26.67 -6.99 -9.95
C GLY A 414 -26.39 -7.45 -8.52
N GLU A 415 -27.41 -7.56 -7.68
CA GLU A 415 -27.30 -8.18 -6.36
C GLU A 415 -27.07 -9.70 -6.50
N THR A 416 -26.18 -10.24 -5.66
CA THR A 416 -25.71 -11.64 -5.77
C THR A 416 -25.69 -12.34 -4.41
N TRP A 417 -25.95 -13.65 -4.42
CA TRP A 417 -25.92 -14.51 -3.23
C TRP A 417 -24.97 -15.69 -3.46
N GLY A 418 -24.03 -15.89 -2.56
CA GLY A 418 -23.32 -17.16 -2.47
C GLY A 418 -24.29 -18.26 -2.04
N ILE A 419 -24.34 -19.37 -2.75
CA ILE A 419 -25.23 -20.50 -2.44
C ILE A 419 -24.43 -21.68 -1.91
N LYS A 420 -23.43 -22.12 -2.69
CA LYS A 420 -22.59 -23.26 -2.33
C LYS A 420 -21.25 -23.18 -3.04
N LYS A 421 -20.18 -23.33 -2.28
CA LYS A 421 -18.81 -23.52 -2.78
C LYS A 421 -18.28 -24.87 -2.34
N GLY A 422 -17.53 -25.53 -3.20
CA GLY A 422 -16.95 -26.83 -2.89
C GLY A 422 -15.78 -27.21 -3.79
N TYR A 423 -15.15 -28.33 -3.45
CA TYR A 423 -14.10 -28.96 -4.24
C TYR A 423 -14.46 -30.42 -4.51
N ILE A 424 -14.20 -30.88 -5.73
CA ILE A 424 -14.33 -32.27 -6.16
C ILE A 424 -12.92 -32.79 -6.38
N MET A 425 -12.47 -33.68 -5.50
CA MET A 425 -11.12 -34.24 -5.59
C MET A 425 -11.02 -35.26 -6.72
N GLY A 426 -9.99 -35.13 -7.54
CA GLY A 426 -9.70 -36.06 -8.63
C GLY A 426 -9.22 -35.33 -9.88
N LYS A 427 -8.65 -36.09 -10.82
CA LYS A 427 -8.13 -35.52 -12.06
C LYS A 427 -9.29 -35.21 -13.04
N PRO A 428 -9.26 -34.05 -13.73
CA PRO A 428 -10.31 -33.65 -14.68
C PRO A 428 -10.50 -34.57 -15.91
N ASP A 429 -9.66 -35.58 -16.11
CA ASP A 429 -9.82 -36.60 -17.15
C ASP A 429 -10.75 -37.76 -16.75
N THR A 430 -10.92 -38.00 -15.44
CA THR A 430 -11.71 -39.12 -14.90
C THR A 430 -13.22 -38.91 -14.98
N ASP A 431 -13.98 -39.97 -15.32
CA ASP A 431 -15.45 -39.91 -15.39
C ASP A 431 -16.10 -39.56 -14.05
N GLU A 432 -15.55 -40.09 -12.96
CA GLU A 432 -16.08 -39.96 -11.59
C GLU A 432 -16.16 -38.50 -11.15
N VAL A 433 -15.14 -37.69 -11.45
CA VAL A 433 -15.10 -36.26 -11.11
C VAL A 433 -16.22 -35.49 -11.81
N TRP A 434 -16.51 -35.82 -13.07
CA TRP A 434 -17.58 -35.16 -13.82
C TRP A 434 -18.98 -35.67 -13.43
N GLN A 435 -19.10 -36.90 -12.96
CA GLN A 435 -20.36 -37.41 -12.38
C GLN A 435 -20.68 -36.68 -11.07
N GLN A 436 -19.69 -36.48 -10.20
CA GLN A 436 -19.88 -35.66 -8.99
C GLN A 436 -20.22 -34.20 -9.32
N LEU A 437 -19.67 -33.65 -10.41
CA LEU A 437 -20.07 -32.33 -10.88
C LEU A 437 -21.51 -32.33 -11.43
N ASP A 438 -21.93 -33.40 -12.10
CA ASP A 438 -23.32 -33.56 -12.53
C ASP A 438 -24.28 -33.57 -11.34
N ASP A 439 -23.91 -34.18 -10.21
CA ASP A 439 -24.73 -34.15 -8.99
C ASP A 439 -24.97 -32.71 -8.50
N VAL A 440 -23.97 -31.83 -8.60
CA VAL A 440 -24.10 -30.41 -8.26
C VAL A 440 -24.98 -29.66 -9.26
N ILE A 441 -24.84 -29.95 -10.56
CA ILE A 441 -25.56 -29.29 -11.65
C ILE A 441 -27.03 -29.70 -11.68
N ASP A 442 -27.32 -30.99 -11.42
CA ASP A 442 -28.65 -31.56 -11.46
C ASP A 442 -29.43 -31.35 -10.16
N HIS A 443 -28.76 -30.95 -9.07
CA HIS A 443 -29.39 -30.59 -7.81
C HIS A 443 -30.45 -29.50 -7.96
N VAL A 444 -31.57 -29.69 -7.25
CA VAL A 444 -32.68 -28.74 -7.20
C VAL A 444 -32.59 -27.98 -5.89
N TYR A 445 -32.07 -26.75 -5.94
CA TYR A 445 -31.89 -25.87 -4.80
C TYR A 445 -33.24 -25.27 -4.40
N ARG A 446 -33.65 -25.40 -3.14
CA ARG A 446 -35.00 -25.00 -2.71
C ARG A 446 -35.04 -23.70 -1.91
N PHE A 447 -36.08 -22.91 -2.16
CA PHE A 447 -36.49 -21.81 -1.30
C PHE A 447 -37.21 -22.33 -0.05
N LYS A 448 -37.40 -21.46 0.95
CA LYS A 448 -38.18 -21.74 2.15
C LYS A 448 -39.64 -22.14 1.87
N ASP A 449 -40.23 -21.66 0.77
CA ASP A 449 -41.58 -22.01 0.33
C ASP A 449 -41.67 -23.37 -0.41
N GLY A 450 -40.54 -24.08 -0.54
CA GLY A 450 -40.44 -25.38 -1.19
C GLY A 450 -40.28 -25.34 -2.71
N LYS A 451 -40.34 -24.17 -3.36
CA LYS A 451 -40.06 -24.05 -4.79
C LYS A 451 -38.58 -24.34 -5.06
N GLY A 452 -38.30 -24.97 -6.19
CA GLY A 452 -36.94 -25.36 -6.59
C GLY A 452 -36.41 -24.57 -7.78
N LEU A 453 -35.14 -24.19 -7.72
CA LEU A 453 -34.36 -23.67 -8.84
C LEU A 453 -33.25 -24.65 -9.22
N ARG A 454 -32.96 -24.71 -10.52
CA ARG A 454 -31.80 -25.43 -11.07
C ARG A 454 -30.81 -24.44 -11.64
N ILE A 455 -29.54 -24.85 -11.71
CA ILE A 455 -28.49 -24.07 -12.35
C ILE A 455 -28.83 -23.87 -13.82
N SER A 456 -28.86 -22.60 -14.27
CA SER A 456 -29.28 -22.22 -15.61
C SER A 456 -28.16 -22.33 -16.65
N ILE A 457 -26.91 -22.20 -16.20
CA ILE A 457 -25.70 -22.32 -17.02
C ILE A 457 -24.50 -22.60 -16.11
N THR A 458 -23.59 -23.45 -16.59
CA THR A 458 -22.32 -23.75 -15.94
C THR A 458 -21.16 -23.40 -16.87
N CYS A 459 -20.21 -22.62 -16.37
CA CYS A 459 -19.00 -22.20 -17.08
C CYS A 459 -17.79 -22.92 -16.50
N VAL A 460 -17.08 -23.71 -17.31
CA VAL A 460 -15.93 -24.51 -16.88
C VAL A 460 -14.65 -24.02 -17.55
N ASP A 461 -13.64 -23.67 -16.76
CA ASP A 461 -12.36 -23.19 -17.31
C ASP A 461 -11.59 -24.30 -18.03
N SER A 462 -11.11 -23.96 -19.23
CA SER A 462 -10.30 -24.84 -20.06
C SER A 462 -8.84 -24.38 -20.15
N GLY A 463 -8.41 -23.40 -19.34
CA GLY A 463 -7.10 -22.76 -19.41
C GLY A 463 -5.93 -23.62 -18.92
N GLY A 464 -6.20 -24.71 -18.19
CA GLY A 464 -5.19 -25.62 -17.63
C GLY A 464 -4.69 -26.73 -18.57
N HIS A 465 -3.97 -27.70 -18.01
CA HIS A 465 -3.35 -28.81 -18.75
C HIS A 465 -4.34 -29.79 -19.41
N TYR A 466 -5.61 -29.77 -19.00
CA TYR A 466 -6.67 -30.69 -19.44
C TYR A 466 -7.66 -30.08 -20.45
N THR A 467 -7.20 -29.15 -21.30
CA THR A 467 -8.06 -28.38 -22.21
C THR A 467 -8.96 -29.26 -23.09
N GLN A 468 -8.43 -30.34 -23.67
CA GLN A 468 -9.18 -31.17 -24.63
C GLN A 468 -10.21 -32.07 -23.94
N GLU A 469 -9.88 -32.53 -22.74
CA GLU A 469 -10.75 -33.29 -21.86
C GLU A 469 -11.93 -32.43 -21.44
N VAL A 470 -11.68 -31.21 -20.95
CA VAL A 470 -12.73 -30.23 -20.60
C VAL A 470 -13.65 -29.96 -21.80
N TYR A 471 -13.12 -29.79 -23.01
CA TYR A 471 -13.93 -29.60 -24.21
C TYR A 471 -14.83 -30.81 -24.53
N THR A 472 -14.29 -32.03 -24.38
CA THR A 472 -15.04 -33.27 -24.61
C THR A 472 -16.21 -33.36 -23.63
N ARG A 473 -15.92 -33.13 -22.34
CA ARG A 473 -16.87 -33.25 -21.23
C ARG A 473 -17.96 -32.19 -21.25
N CYS A 474 -17.62 -30.95 -21.59
CA CYS A 474 -18.60 -29.88 -21.79
C CYS A 474 -19.51 -30.18 -22.99
N ARG A 475 -18.97 -30.75 -24.08
CA ARG A 475 -19.78 -31.12 -25.25
C ARG A 475 -20.81 -32.20 -24.93
N GLU A 476 -20.44 -33.23 -24.17
CA GLU A 476 -21.35 -34.28 -23.69
C GLU A 476 -22.51 -33.68 -22.88
N ARG A 477 -22.23 -32.62 -22.12
CA ARG A 477 -23.19 -31.93 -21.23
C ARG A 477 -23.80 -30.67 -21.84
N LYS A 478 -23.70 -30.47 -23.16
CA LYS A 478 -24.27 -29.30 -23.84
C LYS A 478 -25.77 -29.14 -23.58
N ASN A 479 -26.51 -30.26 -23.49
CA ASN A 479 -27.95 -30.25 -23.20
C ASN A 479 -28.27 -29.81 -21.77
N LYS A 480 -27.33 -29.98 -20.84
CA LYS A 480 -27.37 -29.45 -19.46
C LYS A 480 -26.85 -28.01 -19.35
N ARG A 481 -26.53 -27.36 -20.48
CA ARG A 481 -25.98 -26.00 -20.56
C ARG A 481 -24.64 -25.83 -19.83
N VAL A 482 -23.78 -26.84 -19.92
CA VAL A 482 -22.38 -26.77 -19.50
C VAL A 482 -21.52 -26.35 -20.68
N PHE A 483 -20.74 -25.29 -20.51
CA PHE A 483 -19.92 -24.73 -21.58
C PHE A 483 -18.49 -24.47 -21.11
N ALA A 484 -17.54 -24.72 -22.01
CA ALA A 484 -16.15 -24.38 -21.78
C ALA A 484 -15.94 -22.86 -21.94
N ILE A 485 -15.07 -22.31 -21.11
CA ILE A 485 -14.65 -20.91 -21.18
C ILE A 485 -13.14 -20.80 -21.26
N LYS A 486 -12.65 -19.69 -21.80
CA LYS A 486 -11.24 -19.32 -21.78
C LYS A 486 -11.08 -17.88 -21.33
N GLY A 487 -10.37 -17.69 -20.22
CA GLY A 487 -10.01 -16.37 -19.73
C GLY A 487 -9.02 -15.66 -20.66
N LYS A 488 -9.23 -14.35 -20.87
CA LYS A 488 -8.32 -13.47 -21.60
C LYS A 488 -8.15 -12.17 -20.81
N GLY A 489 -6.96 -11.96 -20.26
CA GLY A 489 -6.59 -10.70 -19.60
C GLY A 489 -6.20 -9.61 -20.61
N GLY A 490 -6.26 -8.36 -20.18
CA GLY A 490 -5.92 -7.18 -20.97
C GLY A 490 -7.02 -6.12 -20.96
N ASP A 491 -6.58 -4.86 -21.00
CA ASP A 491 -7.47 -3.69 -21.05
C ASP A 491 -8.31 -3.65 -22.33
N GLY A 492 -9.57 -3.22 -22.20
CA GLY A 492 -10.52 -3.07 -23.32
C GLY A 492 -11.14 -4.36 -23.85
N ILE A 493 -10.97 -5.51 -23.18
CA ILE A 493 -11.61 -6.78 -23.57
C ILE A 493 -13.01 -6.87 -22.96
N PRO A 494 -14.08 -7.08 -23.75
CA PRO A 494 -15.43 -7.26 -23.23
C PRO A 494 -15.53 -8.46 -22.26
N PHE A 495 -16.35 -8.33 -21.21
CA PHE A 495 -16.47 -9.38 -20.20
C PHE A 495 -16.93 -10.73 -20.79
N VAL A 496 -17.88 -10.71 -21.73
CA VAL A 496 -18.32 -11.89 -22.49
C VAL A 496 -18.27 -11.57 -23.97
N THR A 497 -17.65 -12.45 -24.76
CA THR A 497 -17.73 -12.40 -26.23
C THR A 497 -18.66 -13.50 -26.76
N PRO A 498 -19.25 -13.34 -27.96
CA PRO A 498 -20.01 -14.41 -28.61
C PRO A 498 -19.23 -15.73 -28.69
N PRO A 499 -19.91 -16.89 -28.53
CA PRO A 499 -19.22 -18.17 -28.48
C PRO A 499 -18.67 -18.54 -29.86
N SER A 500 -17.51 -19.20 -29.84
CA SER A 500 -16.87 -19.76 -31.03
C SER A 500 -16.91 -21.29 -30.98
N LYS A 501 -16.81 -21.94 -32.15
CA LYS A 501 -16.66 -23.40 -32.23
C LYS A 501 -15.18 -23.75 -32.31
N VAL A 502 -14.69 -24.54 -31.36
CA VAL A 502 -13.31 -25.02 -31.32
C VAL A 502 -13.25 -26.52 -31.58
N PRO A 503 -12.30 -27.02 -32.39
CA PRO A 503 -12.16 -28.46 -32.66
C PRO A 503 -11.56 -29.18 -31.45
N ILE A 504 -12.09 -30.36 -31.13
CA ILE A 504 -11.63 -31.22 -30.01
C ILE A 504 -10.55 -32.23 -30.47
N LYS A 505 -10.56 -32.58 -31.76
CA LYS A 505 -9.58 -33.51 -32.38
C LYS A 505 -9.09 -32.94 -33.71
N ASP A 506 -7.90 -33.37 -34.14
CA ASP A 506 -7.22 -32.89 -35.36
C ASP A 506 -8.06 -32.99 -36.65
N ASN A 507 -9.02 -33.92 -36.71
CA ASN A 507 -9.92 -34.06 -37.87
C ASN A 507 -10.98 -32.95 -38.02
N LYS A 508 -10.97 -31.89 -37.19
CA LYS A 508 -11.81 -30.66 -37.27
C LYS A 508 -13.34 -30.82 -37.40
N ARG A 509 -13.87 -32.05 -37.40
CA ARG A 509 -15.31 -32.34 -37.53
C ARG A 509 -16.07 -32.28 -36.21
N ILE A 510 -15.39 -32.57 -35.10
CA ILE A 510 -15.98 -32.55 -33.76
C ILE A 510 -15.61 -31.22 -33.09
N THR A 511 -16.61 -30.42 -32.76
CA THR A 511 -16.43 -29.09 -32.16
C THR A 511 -17.16 -28.94 -30.83
N CYS A 512 -16.56 -28.14 -29.93
CA CYS A 512 -17.14 -27.65 -28.68
C CYS A 512 -17.44 -26.14 -28.80
N TRP A 513 -18.41 -25.66 -28.03
CA TRP A 513 -18.64 -24.22 -27.89
C TRP A 513 -17.72 -23.64 -26.81
N LEU A 514 -17.00 -22.59 -27.15
CA LEU A 514 -16.06 -21.89 -26.27
C LEU A 514 -16.45 -20.42 -26.17
N TYR A 515 -16.66 -19.95 -24.94
CA TYR A 515 -16.79 -18.51 -24.65
C TYR A 515 -15.45 -17.94 -24.23
N THR A 516 -15.06 -16.79 -24.80
CA THR A 516 -13.90 -16.04 -24.30
C THR A 516 -14.40 -15.02 -23.29
N LEU A 517 -13.78 -15.00 -22.11
CA LEU A 517 -14.14 -14.09 -21.03
C LEU A 517 -13.04 -13.06 -20.80
N GLY A 518 -13.40 -11.78 -20.80
CA GLY A 518 -12.54 -10.69 -20.34
C GLY A 518 -12.45 -10.72 -18.82
N VAL A 519 -11.52 -11.51 -18.28
CA VAL A 519 -11.46 -11.80 -16.83
C VAL A 519 -11.24 -10.54 -16.00
N ASP A 520 -10.49 -9.56 -16.51
CA ASP A 520 -10.17 -8.32 -15.82
C ASP A 520 -11.43 -7.46 -15.58
N ALA A 521 -12.32 -7.36 -16.57
CA ALA A 521 -13.58 -6.61 -16.45
C ALA A 521 -14.55 -7.27 -15.45
N GLY A 522 -14.55 -8.60 -15.40
CA GLY A 522 -15.34 -9.35 -14.43
C GLY A 522 -14.79 -9.24 -13.01
N LYS A 523 -13.46 -9.32 -12.83
CA LYS A 523 -12.77 -9.08 -11.55
C LYS A 523 -13.04 -7.68 -11.03
N GLU A 524 -12.95 -6.67 -11.89
CA GLU A 524 -13.28 -5.28 -11.52
C GLU A 524 -14.73 -5.14 -11.04
N THR A 525 -15.68 -5.80 -11.72
CA THR A 525 -17.09 -5.79 -11.34
C THR A 525 -17.32 -6.45 -9.98
N ILE A 526 -16.66 -7.59 -9.72
CA ILE A 526 -16.72 -8.28 -8.43
C ILE A 526 -16.14 -7.39 -7.34
N MET A 527 -14.92 -6.89 -7.54
CA MET A 527 -14.27 -6.01 -6.56
C MET A 527 -15.07 -4.75 -6.29
N SER A 528 -15.75 -4.18 -7.29
CA SER A 528 -16.66 -3.04 -7.11
C SER A 528 -17.93 -3.39 -6.32
N SER A 529 -18.42 -4.63 -6.43
CA SER A 529 -19.66 -5.09 -5.78
C SER A 529 -19.40 -5.44 -4.31
N LEU A 530 -18.23 -6.02 -4.00
CA LEU A 530 -17.80 -6.30 -2.64
C LEU A 530 -17.67 -5.04 -1.76
N LYS A 531 -17.48 -3.86 -2.37
CA LYS A 531 -17.41 -2.58 -1.67
C LYS A 531 -18.75 -2.11 -1.11
N VAL A 532 -19.86 -2.59 -1.68
CA VAL A 532 -21.21 -2.19 -1.26
C VAL A 532 -21.47 -2.78 0.13
N GLN A 533 -21.80 -1.93 1.10
CA GLN A 533 -21.96 -2.31 2.52
C GLN A 533 -23.42 -2.54 2.94
N GLU A 534 -24.37 -2.02 2.17
CA GLU A 534 -25.81 -2.14 2.46
C GLU A 534 -26.47 -3.07 1.45
N ALA A 535 -27.37 -3.94 1.93
CA ALA A 535 -28.17 -4.82 1.09
C ALA A 535 -28.95 -4.01 0.03
N GLY A 536 -29.00 -4.52 -1.20
CA GLY A 536 -29.58 -3.83 -2.34
C GLY A 536 -28.71 -3.92 -3.61
N PRO A 537 -28.86 -2.97 -4.55
CA PRO A 537 -28.20 -3.02 -5.85
C PRO A 537 -26.69 -3.25 -5.76
N LYS A 538 -26.21 -4.33 -6.41
CA LYS A 538 -24.80 -4.76 -6.44
C LYS A 538 -24.23 -5.24 -5.11
N TYR A 539 -25.04 -5.48 -4.09
CA TYR A 539 -24.57 -6.09 -2.85
C TYR A 539 -24.29 -7.60 -3.05
N CYS A 540 -23.32 -8.12 -2.30
CA CYS A 540 -22.93 -9.52 -2.32
C CYS A 540 -23.24 -10.17 -0.97
N HIS A 541 -24.23 -11.04 -0.93
CA HIS A 541 -24.60 -11.84 0.23
C HIS A 541 -23.79 -13.14 0.29
N PHE A 542 -23.45 -13.57 1.51
CA PHE A 542 -22.74 -14.82 1.78
C PHE A 542 -23.38 -15.55 2.95
N PRO A 543 -23.59 -16.88 2.86
CA PRO A 543 -24.22 -17.63 3.93
C PRO A 543 -23.24 -17.91 5.07
N ILE A 544 -23.74 -17.88 6.31
CA ILE A 544 -22.95 -18.19 7.52
C ILE A 544 -22.78 -19.70 7.76
N HIS A 545 -23.65 -20.53 7.19
CA HIS A 545 -23.61 -21.98 7.40
C HIS A 545 -22.34 -22.62 6.81
N GLU A 546 -21.65 -23.40 7.64
CA GLU A 546 -20.38 -24.04 7.29
C GLU A 546 -20.50 -24.99 6.09
N SER A 547 -21.64 -25.67 5.94
CA SER A 547 -21.94 -26.57 4.82
C SER A 547 -21.94 -25.90 3.44
N CYS A 548 -22.00 -24.56 3.39
CA CYS A 548 -21.99 -23.79 2.15
C CYS A 548 -20.57 -23.44 1.67
N GLY A 549 -19.53 -23.64 2.50
CA GLY A 549 -18.12 -23.51 2.09
C GLY A 549 -17.56 -22.08 2.04
N TYR A 550 -18.20 -21.12 2.69
CA TYR A 550 -17.78 -19.70 2.74
C TYR A 550 -16.99 -19.41 4.03
N ASP A 551 -15.75 -19.89 4.06
CA ASP A 551 -14.82 -19.77 5.18
C ASP A 551 -13.71 -18.73 4.91
N THR A 552 -12.77 -18.59 5.84
CA THR A 552 -11.62 -17.67 5.70
C THR A 552 -10.82 -17.97 4.43
N TYR A 553 -10.69 -19.25 4.08
CA TYR A 553 -9.95 -19.67 2.89
C TYR A 553 -10.65 -19.20 1.60
N TYR A 554 -11.99 -19.24 1.55
CA TYR A 554 -12.75 -18.67 0.45
C TYR A 554 -12.52 -17.17 0.31
N PHE A 555 -12.61 -16.40 1.40
CA PHE A 555 -12.43 -14.94 1.32
C PHE A 555 -10.98 -14.55 1.01
N ASN A 556 -10.00 -15.28 1.53
CA ASN A 556 -8.59 -15.11 1.15
C ASN A 556 -8.39 -15.30 -0.36
N GLY A 557 -9.03 -16.33 -0.93
CA GLY A 557 -9.00 -16.59 -2.38
C GLY A 557 -9.84 -15.61 -3.22
N LEU A 558 -10.93 -15.07 -2.68
CA LEU A 558 -11.77 -14.09 -3.35
C LEU A 558 -11.06 -12.74 -3.45
N LEU A 559 -10.28 -12.38 -2.43
CA LEU A 559 -9.55 -11.12 -2.31
C LEU A 559 -8.07 -11.23 -2.71
N SER A 560 -7.69 -12.33 -3.37
CA SER A 560 -6.28 -12.70 -3.60
C SER A 560 -5.55 -11.83 -4.63
N GLU A 561 -6.27 -11.02 -5.40
CA GLU A 561 -5.70 -10.21 -6.49
C GLU A 561 -6.08 -8.74 -6.36
N ARG A 562 -5.17 -7.85 -6.75
CA ARG A 562 -5.43 -6.41 -6.84
C ARG A 562 -4.95 -5.83 -8.16
N LEU A 563 -5.58 -4.76 -8.60
CA LEU A 563 -5.21 -4.05 -9.82
C LEU A 563 -4.01 -3.13 -9.53
N GLU A 564 -2.85 -3.42 -10.12
CA GLU A 564 -1.64 -2.60 -10.02
C GLU A 564 -1.24 -1.99 -11.36
N LEU A 565 -0.65 -0.80 -11.30
CA LEU A 565 -0.07 -0.16 -12.47
C LEU A 565 1.36 -0.68 -12.70
N THR A 566 1.51 -1.64 -13.60
CA THR A 566 2.82 -2.23 -13.91
C THR A 566 3.46 -1.49 -15.08
N GLN A 567 4.73 -1.12 -14.92
CA GLN A 567 5.55 -0.58 -16.01
C GLN A 567 6.01 -1.71 -16.93
N THR A 568 5.42 -1.80 -18.12
CA THR A 568 5.87 -2.71 -19.17
C THR A 568 6.75 -1.98 -20.18
N LYS A 569 7.48 -2.73 -21.03
CA LYS A 569 8.27 -2.17 -22.15
C LYS A 569 7.45 -1.33 -23.14
N ARG A 570 6.11 -1.40 -23.10
CA ARG A 570 5.18 -0.67 -23.96
C ARG A 570 4.44 0.47 -23.25
N GLY A 571 4.78 0.76 -21.98
CA GLY A 571 4.16 1.80 -21.16
C GLY A 571 3.51 1.26 -19.88
N ASN A 572 2.86 2.16 -19.14
CA ASN A 572 2.10 1.82 -17.93
C ASN A 572 0.80 1.11 -18.34
N GLN A 573 0.59 -0.11 -17.86
CA GLN A 573 -0.65 -0.87 -18.05
C GLN A 573 -1.16 -1.37 -16.70
N TRP A 574 -2.47 -1.32 -16.51
CA TRP A 574 -3.11 -1.91 -15.34
C TRP A 574 -3.14 -3.43 -15.48
N HIS A 575 -2.65 -4.13 -14.47
CA HIS A 575 -2.60 -5.58 -14.41
C HIS A 575 -3.12 -6.07 -13.05
N TRP A 576 -3.90 -7.13 -13.06
CA TRP A 576 -4.25 -7.85 -11.85
C TRP A 576 -3.03 -8.66 -11.37
N VAL A 577 -2.59 -8.38 -10.15
CA VAL A 577 -1.43 -9.03 -9.51
C VAL A 577 -1.89 -9.73 -8.24
N LYS A 578 -1.44 -10.96 -8.04
CA LYS A 578 -1.69 -11.71 -6.80
C LYS A 578 -1.01 -11.02 -5.62
N ILE A 579 -1.73 -10.88 -4.52
CA ILE A 579 -1.22 -10.23 -3.31
C ILE A 579 -0.20 -11.16 -2.63
N PRO A 580 0.97 -10.65 -2.21
CA PRO A 580 1.94 -11.46 -1.45
C PRO A 580 1.30 -12.07 -0.21
N GLY A 581 1.40 -13.40 -0.05
CA GLY A 581 0.73 -14.16 1.03
C GLY A 581 -0.58 -14.84 0.61
N HIS A 582 -1.20 -14.41 -0.50
CA HIS A 582 -2.38 -15.06 -1.08
C HIS A 582 -1.95 -15.97 -2.23
N ASN A 583 -1.75 -17.25 -1.93
CA ASN A 583 -1.22 -18.21 -2.90
C ASN A 583 -2.30 -18.78 -3.85
N ARG A 584 -3.58 -18.56 -3.55
CA ARG A 584 -4.73 -19.21 -4.18
C ARG A 584 -5.77 -18.17 -4.59
N ASN A 585 -6.31 -18.27 -5.79
CA ASN A 585 -7.21 -17.28 -6.42
C ASN A 585 -8.47 -17.93 -7.04
N GLU A 586 -8.63 -19.25 -6.85
CA GLU A 586 -9.67 -20.07 -7.47
C GLU A 586 -11.08 -19.56 -7.11
N ALA A 587 -11.28 -19.06 -5.89
CA ALA A 587 -12.56 -18.48 -5.47
C ALA A 587 -12.96 -17.23 -6.27
N LEU A 588 -12.00 -16.33 -6.55
CA LEU A 588 -12.23 -15.16 -7.38
C LEU A 588 -12.55 -15.55 -8.82
N ASP A 589 -11.82 -16.53 -9.37
CA ASP A 589 -12.01 -17.00 -10.74
C ASP A 589 -13.35 -17.74 -10.89
N CYS A 590 -13.72 -18.64 -9.97
CA CYS A 590 -15.04 -19.32 -9.96
C CYS A 590 -16.20 -18.32 -9.95
N ARG A 591 -16.14 -17.29 -9.08
CA ARG A 591 -17.18 -16.25 -9.02
C ARG A 591 -17.26 -15.45 -10.31
N ASN A 592 -16.11 -15.15 -10.91
CA ASN A 592 -16.02 -14.47 -12.20
C ASN A 592 -16.72 -15.26 -13.31
N TYR A 593 -16.49 -16.58 -13.34
CA TYR A 593 -17.10 -17.47 -14.32
C TYR A 593 -18.61 -17.62 -14.12
N ALA A 594 -19.08 -17.70 -12.86
CA ALA A 594 -20.51 -17.72 -12.55
C ALA A 594 -21.21 -16.42 -13.00
N ASN A 595 -20.61 -15.25 -12.72
CA ASN A 595 -21.12 -13.94 -13.16
C ASN A 595 -21.15 -13.80 -14.68
N ALA A 596 -20.16 -14.34 -15.38
CA ALA A 596 -20.16 -14.41 -16.83
C ALA A 596 -21.32 -15.27 -17.36
N GLY A 597 -21.64 -16.36 -16.66
CA GLY A 597 -22.81 -17.21 -16.93
C GLY A 597 -24.10 -16.38 -17.05
N LEU A 598 -24.39 -15.51 -16.06
CA LEU A 598 -25.57 -14.64 -16.10
C LEU A 598 -25.57 -13.72 -17.33
N LYS A 599 -24.41 -13.13 -17.67
CA LYS A 599 -24.27 -12.28 -18.85
C LYS A 599 -24.43 -13.03 -20.17
N ILE A 600 -24.11 -14.32 -20.22
CA ILE A 600 -24.30 -15.17 -21.41
C ILE A 600 -25.79 -15.45 -21.63
N ILE A 601 -26.54 -15.77 -20.57
CA ILE A 601 -27.95 -16.11 -20.69
C ILE A 601 -28.88 -14.89 -20.79
N ASP A 602 -28.43 -13.73 -20.27
CA ASP A 602 -29.12 -12.43 -20.29
C ASP A 602 -30.65 -12.52 -20.11
N PRO A 603 -31.13 -13.09 -18.98
CA PRO A 603 -32.54 -13.38 -18.79
C PRO A 603 -33.34 -12.11 -18.49
N ASP A 604 -34.59 -12.05 -18.96
CA ASP A 604 -35.56 -11.06 -18.48
C ASP A 604 -35.92 -11.36 -17.02
N MET A 605 -35.25 -10.68 -16.09
CA MET A 605 -35.40 -10.86 -14.65
C MET A 605 -36.83 -10.60 -14.18
N PHE A 606 -37.55 -9.66 -14.78
CA PHE A 606 -38.95 -9.40 -14.44
C PHE A 606 -39.86 -10.56 -14.86
N ALA A 607 -39.60 -11.18 -16.02
CA ALA A 607 -40.32 -12.37 -16.45
C ALA A 607 -39.99 -13.61 -15.60
N VAL A 608 -38.76 -13.72 -15.11
CA VAL A 608 -38.37 -14.80 -14.17
C VAL A 608 -39.09 -14.63 -12.83
N GLU A 609 -39.08 -13.42 -12.26
CA GLU A 609 -39.76 -13.12 -11.00
C GLU A 609 -41.27 -13.40 -11.08
N ARG A 610 -41.94 -12.97 -12.16
CA ARG A 610 -43.37 -13.25 -12.38
C ARG A 610 -43.68 -14.74 -12.38
N ARG A 611 -42.82 -15.55 -13.01
CA ARG A 611 -42.96 -17.01 -13.04
C ARG A 611 -42.77 -17.64 -11.67
N LEU A 612 -41.83 -17.15 -10.87
CA LEU A 612 -41.60 -17.63 -9.49
C LEU A 612 -42.74 -17.25 -8.53
N LYS A 613 -43.41 -16.12 -8.77
CA LYS A 613 -44.54 -15.63 -7.96
C LYS A 613 -45.92 -16.18 -8.41
N ASN A 614 -46.00 -17.04 -9.43
CA ASN A 614 -47.26 -17.62 -9.96
C ASN A 614 -48.36 -16.59 -10.33
N VAL A 615 -47.98 -15.39 -10.81
CA VAL A 615 -48.97 -14.39 -11.26
C VAL A 615 -49.45 -14.77 -12.67
N GLN A 616 -50.72 -15.18 -12.82
CA GLN A 616 -51.33 -15.47 -14.13
C GLN A 616 -51.46 -14.20 -14.98
N GLU A 617 -51.08 -14.29 -16.27
CA GLU A 617 -51.37 -13.24 -17.25
C GLU A 617 -52.88 -13.13 -17.48
N THR A 618 -53.45 -11.94 -17.29
CA THR A 618 -54.63 -11.56 -18.08
C THR A 618 -54.13 -11.26 -19.49
N PRO A 619 -54.68 -11.87 -20.55
CA PRO A 619 -54.17 -11.67 -21.90
C PRO A 619 -54.27 -10.17 -22.26
N GLN A 620 -53.14 -9.49 -22.44
CA GLN A 620 -53.15 -8.20 -23.10
C GLN A 620 -53.56 -8.42 -24.56
N THR A 621 -54.73 -7.92 -24.93
CA THR A 621 -55.18 -7.78 -26.32
C THR A 621 -54.06 -7.15 -27.15
N LYS A 622 -53.51 -7.91 -28.10
CA LYS A 622 -52.56 -7.41 -29.09
C LYS A 622 -53.13 -6.15 -29.75
N PRO A 623 -52.40 -5.02 -29.79
CA PRO A 623 -52.77 -3.91 -30.65
C PRO A 623 -52.77 -4.42 -32.09
N THR A 624 -53.88 -4.22 -32.79
CA THR A 624 -54.02 -4.55 -34.20
C THR A 624 -52.90 -3.83 -34.96
N GLN A 625 -51.99 -4.58 -35.59
CA GLN A 625 -50.98 -4.00 -36.46
C GLN A 625 -51.70 -3.27 -37.61
N ARG A 626 -51.76 -1.93 -37.54
CA ARG A 626 -52.02 -1.11 -38.72
C ARG A 626 -50.89 -1.39 -39.71
N ARG A 627 -51.22 -2.09 -40.80
CA ARG A 627 -50.35 -2.22 -41.97
C ARG A 627 -49.87 -0.83 -42.38
N LYS A 628 -48.57 -0.56 -42.27
CA LYS A 628 -47.94 0.59 -42.93
C LYS A 628 -48.12 0.40 -44.45
N PRO A 629 -48.54 1.43 -45.21
CA PRO A 629 -48.54 1.36 -46.67
C PRO A 629 -47.11 1.13 -47.16
N LYS A 630 -46.94 0.25 -48.16
CA LYS A 630 -45.66 0.06 -48.84
C LYS A 630 -45.18 1.40 -49.42
N PRO A 631 -43.89 1.76 -49.30
CA PRO A 631 -43.35 2.90 -50.02
C PRO A 631 -43.38 2.59 -51.53
N ALA A 632 -43.99 3.47 -52.31
CA ALA A 632 -43.93 3.44 -53.76
C ALA A 632 -42.47 3.65 -54.22
N ALA A 633 -42.09 2.97 -55.30
CA ALA A 633 -40.79 3.09 -55.92
C ALA A 633 -40.50 4.56 -56.27
N ARG A 634 -39.39 5.10 -55.75
CA ARG A 634 -38.84 6.40 -56.17
C ARG A 634 -38.15 6.20 -57.51
N ASN A 635 -38.76 6.71 -58.58
CA ASN A 635 -38.09 6.92 -59.85
C ASN A 635 -36.95 7.93 -59.66
N TYR A 636 -35.76 7.54 -60.08
CA TYR A 636 -34.50 8.26 -59.90
C TYR A 636 -34.20 9.19 -61.09
N PHE A 637 -35.20 9.89 -61.60
CA PHE A 637 -35.07 10.95 -62.58
C PHE A 637 -36.27 11.87 -62.42
N ASP A 638 -36.10 12.95 -61.66
CA ASP A 638 -36.72 14.24 -61.90
C ASP A 638 -36.10 15.27 -60.93
N GLU A 639 -35.46 16.27 -61.56
CA GLU A 639 -35.21 17.63 -61.07
C GLU A 639 -34.10 17.82 -60.01
N TRP A 640 -32.90 18.25 -60.43
CA TRP A 640 -32.46 19.64 -60.67
C TRP A 640 -32.12 20.41 -59.39
#